data_AF-S9PKH0-F1
#
_entry.id   AF-S9PKH0-F1
#
_cell.length_a   1.000
_cell.length_b   1.000
_cell.length_c   1.000
_cell.angle_alpha   90.00
_cell.angle_beta   90.00
_cell.angle_gamma   90.00
#
_symmetry.space_group_name_H-M   'P 1'
#
loop_
_entity.id
_entity.type
_entity.pdbx_description
1 polymer ?
#
loop_
_entity_poly.entity_id
_entity_poly.type
_entity_poly.pdbx_seq_one_letter_code
_entity_poly.pdbx_strand_id
1 'polypeptide(L)'
;MVKLLGAAFFFVLVLSGCDVLDPKVTEVQVTSEVSQLLPGGTTKLKASVYGIGPFDPEISWSVQGGGSLSANTGEQVTYTAPDVVSAETQVTVTATSVQTPARFASTTLILMGPGITAVQVTAADSELFARESVALDASVTGTGSFSSEVKWSVQGGGSLSATTGSQVIYTAPDVVGTDTPVIVTATSVQAPARSASKTLTLKAPHIISVQVTAADSELFANESAALDALVIGTGPFNSEVKWSVQGGGTLSATMGARVVYTAPASVMVDTQVTVTATSTVDGSKAGSVSLKINVPEVTAVTVNPSGAELFAKETVALDASVTGTGPFSSEVKWSVQGGGTLSATTGPQVIYMAPDVVSADTPVTVTATSVQTPARSASTTLTLKAPRITAVQVTAAETELSEKESVALDALVTGTGPFSPEVSWSMQGEGSLSATTGSQVIYTAPATIMVDTQVTVTATSMSDGRKADSITLVLKAPIITAVEVSVARPQLYAGNSVVFSATVSGTAPFDSKVEWKLVSDGGVLEALPADASRPNMSFARYTAPRTATALTATVQATSVANPTRSESKSVQVMPVPLSITEVSSATVSNRPGWLELRNDTDESIQLADYALRARGFDTSSSTWVFKDIMLFPLPSRSLAPGAYIIVAGKLSAWENFDSNQMIWLKAEPATVPLWAGSTFIELVRSDLGETVDFIRFGTSTQVPLTEGAWTGNTNVAAVPTDGSSSFSFARMPGANDTNSASDWSSRPFSTPAGPNDVPANAVDDDVDGIPDSAEVEGGRFAGLDLYAMGARTAQRDIFIEVDHMQSTNPGILPQKDALDKLVAVFAGRGIQVHLDVGTRFSASFDPAKYNLGQGSPEVPFSANINMTRAGGEAASVYELKSANMDVARRSAFHYCVFGSTQSLNGSAGISGIAERLGNDLLVTLGAFKLSTDTAAQRNVLINYQAATLMHELGHNLGLRHGGNVDANYKPNYLSVMNYMYQLSGLGQIAGSSAGDRYYLQWRLKGYGAADDLVDSPLSNGFVMDYSDGTGSSIDENAVSESAGMCRPGATSIDYDNNGFINTPTFDLNRDNVFEVLSDHNDWANILLPFSLSHSVVKNVSPHDTPPSPMSIVQDQQPVADEEPPSPALIEQLQRLPL
;
A
#
# COMPACT_ATOMS: atom_id res chain seq x y z
N MET A 1 -49.41 -38.05 1.72
CA MET A 1 -50.90 -38.20 1.77
C MET A 1 -51.36 -38.40 0.32
N VAL A 2 -52.01 -39.51 -0.08
CA VAL A 2 -53.46 -39.86 0.07
C VAL A 2 -54.34 -38.98 -0.84
N LYS A 3 -55.27 -39.43 -1.71
CA LYS A 3 -55.83 -40.72 -2.25
C LYS A 3 -56.76 -40.36 -3.47
N LEU A 4 -57.36 -41.20 -4.35
CA LEU A 4 -57.17 -42.56 -4.93
C LEU A 4 -58.31 -42.83 -5.98
N LEU A 5 -58.28 -43.94 -6.74
CA LEU A 5 -59.39 -44.60 -7.52
C LEU A 5 -59.79 -43.99 -8.91
N GLY A 6 -60.36 -44.75 -9.87
CA GLY A 6 -60.49 -46.23 -10.00
C GLY A 6 -61.68 -46.77 -10.85
N ALA A 7 -61.55 -48.02 -11.34
CA ALA A 7 -62.62 -48.97 -11.79
C ALA A 7 -63.52 -48.65 -13.03
N ALA A 8 -64.46 -49.51 -13.50
CA ALA A 8 -64.33 -50.91 -14.00
C ALA A 8 -65.62 -51.49 -14.68
N PHE A 9 -65.46 -52.12 -15.87
CA PHE A 9 -66.11 -53.37 -16.39
C PHE A 9 -67.65 -53.56 -16.59
N PHE A 10 -67.97 -54.70 -17.25
CA PHE A 10 -69.28 -55.29 -17.67
C PHE A 10 -69.86 -54.77 -19.02
N PHE A 11 -70.66 -55.53 -19.82
CA PHE A 11 -71.23 -56.90 -19.67
C PHE A 11 -71.14 -57.75 -20.98
N VAL A 12 -72.01 -58.75 -21.19
CA VAL A 12 -71.90 -59.88 -22.18
C VAL A 12 -73.28 -60.35 -22.70
N LEU A 13 -73.37 -60.79 -23.97
CA LEU A 13 -74.18 -61.91 -24.58
C LEU A 13 -73.77 -61.99 -26.10
N VAL A 14 -73.83 -63.05 -26.95
CA VAL A 14 -74.59 -64.33 -27.09
C VAL A 14 -75.97 -64.16 -27.77
N LEU A 15 -76.37 -64.85 -28.86
CA LEU A 15 -75.77 -65.82 -29.82
C LEU A 15 -76.71 -65.87 -31.09
N SER A 16 -76.54 -66.59 -32.21
CA SER A 16 -75.58 -67.59 -32.78
C SER A 16 -75.90 -67.84 -34.27
N GLY A 17 -74.94 -68.22 -35.15
CA GLY A 17 -75.30 -68.78 -36.47
C GLY A 17 -74.21 -69.05 -37.52
N CYS A 18 -73.03 -69.58 -37.15
CA CYS A 18 -71.85 -69.73 -38.03
C CYS A 18 -71.28 -68.38 -38.52
N ASP A 19 -70.83 -67.56 -37.57
CA ASP A 19 -70.18 -66.29 -37.83
C ASP A 19 -68.85 -66.45 -38.60
N VAL A 20 -68.75 -65.76 -39.74
CA VAL A 20 -67.47 -65.50 -40.40
C VAL A 20 -66.66 -64.56 -39.51
N LEU A 21 -65.38 -64.87 -39.28
CA LEU A 21 -64.52 -64.03 -38.43
C LEU A 21 -64.35 -62.62 -39.03
N ASP A 22 -64.97 -61.65 -38.37
CA ASP A 22 -65.07 -60.26 -38.79
C ASP A 22 -63.67 -59.59 -38.81
N PRO A 23 -63.18 -59.12 -39.98
CA PRO A 23 -61.78 -58.79 -40.19
C PRO A 23 -61.33 -57.50 -39.47
N LYS A 24 -60.30 -57.61 -38.63
CA LYS A 24 -59.79 -56.47 -37.85
C LYS A 24 -58.32 -56.56 -37.49
N VAL A 25 -57.68 -55.39 -37.43
CA VAL A 25 -56.36 -55.19 -36.82
C VAL A 25 -56.46 -55.40 -35.29
N THR A 26 -55.61 -56.28 -34.77
CA THR A 26 -55.47 -56.57 -33.33
C THR A 26 -54.29 -55.84 -32.71
N GLU A 27 -53.22 -55.58 -33.47
CA GLU A 27 -51.98 -54.99 -32.96
C GLU A 27 -51.24 -54.21 -34.05
N VAL A 28 -50.54 -53.14 -33.64
CA VAL A 28 -49.53 -52.43 -34.43
C VAL A 28 -48.25 -52.44 -33.60
N GLN A 29 -47.11 -52.71 -34.23
CA GLN A 29 -45.78 -52.56 -33.64
C GLN A 29 -44.97 -51.55 -34.44
N VAL A 30 -44.03 -50.85 -33.80
CA VAL A 30 -43.10 -49.90 -34.44
C VAL A 30 -41.67 -50.24 -34.04
N THR A 31 -40.77 -50.24 -35.02
CA THR A 31 -39.31 -50.30 -34.82
C THR A 31 -38.63 -49.11 -35.50
N SER A 32 -37.45 -48.74 -35.01
CA SER A 32 -36.53 -47.78 -35.63
C SER A 32 -35.19 -48.46 -35.91
N GLU A 33 -34.52 -48.11 -37.00
CA GLU A 33 -33.14 -48.54 -37.27
C GLU A 33 -32.15 -47.92 -36.26
N VAL A 34 -32.40 -46.68 -35.82
CA VAL A 34 -31.54 -45.92 -34.89
C VAL A 34 -32.40 -45.21 -33.82
N SER A 35 -31.96 -45.20 -32.56
CA SER A 35 -32.67 -44.56 -31.43
C SER A 35 -32.07 -43.22 -30.97
N GLN A 36 -30.90 -42.83 -31.47
CA GLN A 36 -30.26 -41.54 -31.18
C GLN A 36 -29.80 -40.88 -32.49
N LEU A 37 -30.02 -39.57 -32.64
CA LEU A 37 -29.71 -38.82 -33.86
C LEU A 37 -29.01 -37.50 -33.53
N LEU A 38 -28.08 -37.09 -34.40
CA LEU A 38 -27.53 -35.74 -34.46
C LEU A 38 -28.48 -34.82 -35.27
N PRO A 39 -28.31 -33.48 -35.20
CA PRO A 39 -29.08 -32.56 -36.03
C PRO A 39 -28.97 -32.89 -37.53
N GLY A 40 -30.08 -32.81 -38.26
CA GLY A 40 -30.19 -33.23 -39.67
C GLY A 40 -30.11 -34.76 -39.91
N GLY A 41 -29.86 -35.57 -38.88
CA GLY A 41 -29.74 -37.02 -38.99
C GLY A 41 -31.08 -37.73 -39.28
N THR A 42 -31.03 -38.86 -39.98
CA THR A 42 -32.22 -39.63 -40.38
C THR A 42 -32.23 -41.06 -39.81
N THR A 43 -33.43 -41.58 -39.54
CA THR A 43 -33.66 -43.01 -39.25
C THR A 43 -34.88 -43.51 -40.01
N LYS A 44 -34.87 -44.77 -40.46
CA LYS A 44 -36.09 -45.41 -40.95
C LYS A 44 -36.89 -45.99 -39.79
N LEU A 45 -38.20 -45.83 -39.90
CA LEU A 45 -39.19 -46.36 -39.00
C LEU A 45 -40.04 -47.36 -39.78
N LYS A 46 -40.24 -48.54 -39.21
CA LYS A 46 -41.12 -49.57 -39.78
C LYS A 46 -42.26 -49.86 -38.81
N ALA A 47 -43.48 -49.85 -39.34
CA ALA A 47 -44.64 -50.40 -38.67
C ALA A 47 -44.87 -51.85 -39.13
N SER A 48 -45.47 -52.66 -38.27
CA SER A 48 -45.97 -53.99 -38.61
C SER A 48 -47.36 -54.16 -38.03
N VAL A 49 -48.32 -54.58 -38.87
CA VAL A 49 -49.74 -54.67 -38.53
C VAL A 49 -50.17 -56.12 -38.47
N TYR A 50 -50.82 -56.50 -37.36
CA TYR A 50 -51.31 -57.85 -37.12
C TYR A 50 -52.81 -57.81 -36.86
N GLY A 51 -53.52 -58.83 -37.35
CA GLY A 51 -54.97 -58.90 -37.29
C GLY A 51 -55.50 -60.30 -37.61
N ILE A 52 -56.81 -60.44 -37.57
CA ILE A 52 -57.54 -61.69 -37.83
C ILE A 52 -58.51 -61.43 -38.98
N GLY A 53 -58.60 -62.36 -39.94
CA GLY A 53 -59.35 -62.18 -41.19
C GLY A 53 -58.61 -61.31 -42.22
N PRO A 54 -59.23 -61.01 -43.38
CA PRO A 54 -58.67 -60.07 -44.38
C PRO A 54 -58.80 -58.61 -43.88
N PHE A 55 -57.87 -58.18 -43.03
CA PHE A 55 -57.78 -56.81 -42.52
C PHE A 55 -56.99 -55.88 -43.45
N ASP A 56 -57.14 -54.57 -43.27
CA ASP A 56 -56.39 -53.55 -44.00
C ASP A 56 -55.11 -53.17 -43.23
N PRO A 57 -53.92 -53.36 -43.82
CA PRO A 57 -52.65 -53.06 -43.17
C PRO A 57 -52.24 -51.57 -43.25
N GLU A 58 -53.05 -50.66 -43.79
CA GLU A 58 -52.64 -49.25 -43.89
C GLU A 58 -52.41 -48.61 -42.50
N ILE A 59 -51.28 -47.91 -42.42
CA ILE A 59 -50.78 -47.17 -41.27
C ILE A 59 -50.75 -45.69 -41.60
N SER A 60 -51.14 -44.88 -40.62
CA SER A 60 -50.87 -43.44 -40.55
C SER A 60 -49.77 -43.15 -39.54
N TRP A 61 -48.92 -42.15 -39.79
CA TRP A 61 -47.80 -41.77 -38.93
C TRP A 61 -47.93 -40.34 -38.41
N SER A 62 -47.41 -40.11 -37.20
CA SER A 62 -47.35 -38.79 -36.57
C SER A 62 -46.10 -38.65 -35.70
N VAL A 63 -45.59 -37.43 -35.53
CA VAL A 63 -44.40 -37.13 -34.72
C VAL A 63 -44.64 -35.96 -33.78
N GLN A 64 -44.15 -36.08 -32.53
CA GLN A 64 -44.25 -35.07 -31.48
C GLN A 64 -42.86 -34.84 -30.88
N GLY A 65 -42.42 -33.58 -30.83
CA GLY A 65 -41.09 -33.16 -30.34
C GLY A 65 -40.21 -32.48 -31.40
N GLY A 66 -40.60 -32.52 -32.68
CA GLY A 66 -39.91 -31.85 -33.79
C GLY A 66 -39.29 -32.81 -34.82
N GLY A 67 -38.75 -32.25 -35.90
CA GLY A 67 -38.32 -32.99 -37.09
C GLY A 67 -39.46 -33.25 -38.07
N SER A 68 -39.19 -34.04 -39.10
CA SER A 68 -40.13 -34.32 -40.20
C SER A 68 -40.15 -35.80 -40.58
N LEU A 69 -41.29 -36.26 -41.13
CA LEU A 69 -41.46 -37.60 -41.69
C LEU A 69 -41.52 -37.52 -43.22
N SER A 70 -40.94 -38.50 -43.91
CA SER A 70 -40.92 -38.56 -45.38
C SER A 70 -42.31 -38.78 -46.01
N ALA A 71 -43.25 -39.34 -45.25
CA ALA A 71 -44.65 -39.52 -45.62
C ALA A 71 -45.49 -39.69 -44.34
N ASN A 72 -46.81 -39.47 -44.45
CA ASN A 72 -47.74 -39.61 -43.33
C ASN A 72 -48.54 -40.93 -43.35
N THR A 73 -48.38 -41.78 -44.38
CA THR A 73 -48.95 -43.14 -44.44
C THR A 73 -47.96 -44.14 -45.03
N GLY A 74 -48.23 -45.44 -44.81
CA GLY A 74 -47.46 -46.57 -45.36
C GLY A 74 -46.73 -47.40 -44.30
N GLU A 75 -46.25 -48.58 -44.69
CA GLU A 75 -45.57 -49.55 -43.79
C GLU A 75 -44.23 -49.01 -43.24
N GLN A 76 -43.56 -48.14 -43.99
CA GLN A 76 -42.24 -47.59 -43.64
C GLN A 76 -42.18 -46.09 -43.98
N VAL A 77 -41.58 -45.31 -43.08
CA VAL A 77 -41.30 -43.88 -43.26
C VAL A 77 -39.88 -43.57 -42.77
N THR A 78 -39.27 -42.50 -43.29
CA THR A 78 -38.00 -41.98 -42.76
C THR A 78 -38.30 -40.76 -41.88
N TYR A 79 -37.80 -40.76 -40.65
CA TYR A 79 -37.76 -39.57 -39.80
C TYR A 79 -36.45 -38.82 -40.04
N THR A 80 -36.52 -37.48 -40.06
CA THR A 80 -35.40 -36.56 -40.16
C THR A 80 -35.42 -35.61 -38.97
N ALA A 81 -34.31 -35.54 -38.22
CA ALA A 81 -34.13 -34.59 -37.14
C ALA A 81 -33.99 -33.15 -37.67
N PRO A 82 -34.38 -32.10 -36.91
CA PRO A 82 -34.10 -30.71 -37.28
C PRO A 82 -32.61 -30.44 -37.47
N ASP A 83 -32.25 -29.52 -38.36
CA ASP A 83 -30.85 -29.11 -38.61
C ASP A 83 -30.20 -28.42 -37.39
N VAL A 84 -31.01 -27.96 -36.43
CA VAL A 84 -30.55 -27.34 -35.17
C VAL A 84 -31.29 -27.96 -34.00
N VAL A 85 -30.52 -28.51 -33.05
CA VAL A 85 -31.00 -29.04 -31.76
C VAL A 85 -30.14 -28.43 -30.67
N SER A 86 -30.72 -27.59 -29.80
CA SER A 86 -29.96 -26.76 -28.85
C SER A 86 -29.59 -27.48 -27.54
N ALA A 87 -30.30 -28.54 -27.18
CA ALA A 87 -30.05 -29.39 -26.02
C ALA A 87 -30.61 -30.81 -26.27
N GLU A 88 -30.18 -31.81 -25.51
CA GLU A 88 -30.67 -33.19 -25.69
C GLU A 88 -32.19 -33.26 -25.54
N THR A 89 -32.88 -33.73 -26.60
CA THR A 89 -34.34 -33.62 -26.75
C THR A 89 -34.93 -34.97 -27.16
N GLN A 90 -35.94 -35.47 -26.43
CA GLN A 90 -36.69 -36.66 -26.84
C GLN A 90 -37.82 -36.31 -27.80
N VAL A 91 -37.96 -37.11 -28.86
CA VAL A 91 -39.00 -37.03 -29.89
C VAL A 91 -39.71 -38.38 -29.95
N THR A 92 -41.05 -38.37 -29.94
CA THR A 92 -41.87 -39.58 -30.03
C THR A 92 -42.53 -39.65 -31.40
N VAL A 93 -42.40 -40.79 -32.08
CA VAL A 93 -43.04 -41.06 -33.37
C VAL A 93 -44.03 -42.22 -33.20
N THR A 94 -45.26 -42.05 -33.68
CA THR A 94 -46.38 -42.97 -33.48
C THR A 94 -46.95 -43.43 -34.82
N ALA A 95 -47.11 -44.74 -34.98
CA ALA A 95 -47.84 -45.37 -36.08
C ALA A 95 -49.22 -45.85 -35.60
N THR A 96 -50.26 -45.51 -36.33
CA THR A 96 -51.67 -45.79 -35.99
C THR A 96 -52.37 -46.46 -37.17
N SER A 97 -53.03 -47.59 -36.93
CA SER A 97 -53.81 -48.29 -37.97
C SER A 97 -54.95 -47.40 -38.49
N VAL A 98 -55.08 -47.29 -39.81
CA VAL A 98 -56.17 -46.56 -40.45
C VAL A 98 -57.50 -47.29 -40.26
N GLN A 99 -57.51 -48.63 -40.40
CA GLN A 99 -58.71 -49.44 -40.19
C GLN A 99 -59.18 -49.45 -38.72
N THR A 100 -58.25 -49.41 -37.76
CA THR A 100 -58.58 -49.44 -36.31
C THR A 100 -57.72 -48.42 -35.56
N PRO A 101 -58.11 -47.12 -35.53
CA PRO A 101 -57.30 -46.06 -34.91
C PRO A 101 -57.02 -46.23 -33.40
N ALA A 102 -57.76 -47.11 -32.72
CA ALA A 102 -57.46 -47.52 -31.34
C ALA A 102 -56.24 -48.49 -31.23
N ARG A 103 -55.61 -48.86 -32.35
CA ARG A 103 -54.39 -49.68 -32.42
C ARG A 103 -53.25 -48.85 -32.98
N PHE A 104 -52.33 -48.47 -32.10
CA PHE A 104 -51.13 -47.73 -32.41
C PHE A 104 -49.95 -48.22 -31.58
N ALA A 105 -48.74 -47.93 -32.03
CA ALA A 105 -47.52 -48.08 -31.26
C ALA A 105 -46.59 -46.88 -31.51
N SER A 106 -45.74 -46.59 -30.55
CA SER A 106 -44.84 -45.45 -30.58
C SER A 106 -43.40 -45.86 -30.25
N THR A 107 -42.43 -45.15 -30.83
CA THR A 107 -41.02 -45.24 -30.47
C THR A 107 -40.47 -43.86 -30.13
N THR A 108 -39.40 -43.81 -29.34
CA THR A 108 -38.76 -42.56 -28.91
C THR A 108 -37.35 -42.48 -29.46
N LEU A 109 -37.03 -41.32 -30.04
CA LEU A 109 -35.73 -40.96 -30.59
C LEU A 109 -35.12 -39.87 -29.71
N ILE A 110 -33.82 -39.97 -29.41
CA ILE A 110 -33.08 -38.94 -28.67
C ILE A 110 -32.28 -38.09 -29.66
N LEU A 111 -32.59 -36.80 -29.74
CA LEU A 111 -31.82 -35.84 -30.52
C LEU A 111 -30.70 -35.27 -29.65
N MET A 112 -29.44 -35.42 -30.07
CA MET A 112 -28.27 -34.98 -29.31
C MET A 112 -27.92 -33.53 -29.62
N GLY A 113 -27.78 -32.71 -28.57
CA GLY A 113 -27.36 -31.31 -28.67
C GLY A 113 -25.84 -31.12 -28.77
N PRO A 114 -25.37 -29.87 -28.89
CA PRO A 114 -23.95 -29.53 -28.84
C PRO A 114 -23.36 -29.72 -27.43
N GLY A 115 -22.14 -30.26 -27.34
CA GLY A 115 -21.47 -30.47 -26.05
C GLY A 115 -20.11 -31.14 -26.14
N ILE A 116 -19.25 -30.87 -25.16
CA ILE A 116 -17.86 -31.37 -25.11
C ILE A 116 -17.83 -32.80 -24.55
N THR A 117 -17.29 -33.72 -25.36
CA THR A 117 -17.17 -35.14 -25.05
C THR A 117 -15.84 -35.47 -24.40
N ALA A 118 -14.73 -34.84 -24.82
CA ALA A 118 -13.42 -34.98 -24.20
C ALA A 118 -12.52 -33.74 -24.34
N VAL A 119 -11.49 -33.70 -23.49
CA VAL A 119 -10.29 -32.86 -23.64
C VAL A 119 -9.10 -33.83 -23.71
N GLN A 120 -8.04 -33.47 -24.42
CA GLN A 120 -6.76 -34.19 -24.46
C GLN A 120 -5.61 -33.17 -24.38
N VAL A 121 -4.48 -33.57 -23.78
CA VAL A 121 -3.25 -32.77 -23.74
C VAL A 121 -2.11 -33.56 -24.37
N THR A 122 -1.45 -32.96 -25.35
CA THR A 122 -0.23 -33.46 -25.99
C THR A 122 0.97 -32.57 -25.65
N ALA A 123 2.15 -33.18 -25.65
CA ALA A 123 3.44 -32.52 -25.53
C ALA A 123 4.38 -33.17 -26.55
N ALA A 124 5.29 -32.41 -27.15
CA ALA A 124 6.31 -32.97 -28.04
C ALA A 124 7.24 -33.93 -27.26
N ASP A 125 7.72 -33.46 -26.11
CA ASP A 125 8.56 -34.20 -25.17
C ASP A 125 7.86 -34.42 -23.83
N SER A 126 8.25 -35.47 -23.10
CA SER A 126 7.73 -35.76 -21.75
C SER A 126 8.81 -35.95 -20.69
N GLU A 127 10.07 -35.74 -21.04
CA GLU A 127 11.21 -35.64 -20.11
C GLU A 127 11.92 -34.31 -20.39
N LEU A 128 12.27 -33.54 -19.34
CA LEU A 128 12.95 -32.25 -19.46
C LEU A 128 14.01 -32.11 -18.37
N PHE A 129 15.19 -31.61 -18.72
CA PHE A 129 16.19 -31.15 -17.74
C PHE A 129 15.91 -29.72 -17.27
N ALA A 130 16.71 -29.23 -16.33
CA ALA A 130 16.60 -27.86 -15.82
C ALA A 130 16.68 -26.82 -16.95
N ARG A 131 15.84 -25.78 -16.87
CA ARG A 131 15.65 -24.70 -17.87
C ARG A 131 15.12 -25.10 -19.25
N GLU A 132 14.94 -26.38 -19.55
CA GLU A 132 14.33 -26.79 -20.82
C GLU A 132 12.82 -26.43 -20.84
N SER A 133 12.26 -26.26 -22.05
CA SER A 133 10.86 -25.87 -22.26
C SER A 133 10.21 -26.72 -23.33
N VAL A 134 8.93 -27.06 -23.14
CA VAL A 134 8.13 -27.84 -24.10
C VAL A 134 6.80 -27.15 -24.39
N ALA A 135 6.37 -27.21 -25.65
CA ALA A 135 5.02 -26.80 -26.03
C ALA A 135 4.00 -27.87 -25.62
N LEU A 136 2.88 -27.41 -25.05
CA LEU A 136 1.74 -28.19 -24.61
C LEU A 136 0.50 -27.76 -25.40
N ASP A 137 -0.07 -28.69 -26.15
CA ASP A 137 -1.26 -28.47 -26.96
C ASP A 137 -2.47 -29.15 -26.31
N ALA A 138 -3.57 -28.42 -26.19
CA ALA A 138 -4.86 -28.95 -25.77
C ALA A 138 -5.80 -29.06 -26.97
N SER A 139 -6.37 -30.26 -27.15
CA SER A 139 -7.46 -30.47 -28.10
C SER A 139 -8.76 -30.80 -27.36
N VAL A 140 -9.83 -30.15 -27.76
CA VAL A 140 -11.18 -30.34 -27.23
C VAL A 140 -12.04 -30.98 -28.31
N THR A 141 -12.76 -32.04 -27.98
CA THR A 141 -13.69 -32.72 -28.90
C THR A 141 -15.10 -32.69 -28.33
N GLY A 142 -16.08 -32.63 -29.23
CA GLY A 142 -17.50 -32.52 -28.88
C GLY A 142 -18.42 -32.81 -30.06
N THR A 143 -19.72 -32.81 -29.78
CA THR A 143 -20.79 -32.81 -30.78
C THR A 143 -21.26 -31.37 -31.05
N GLY A 144 -21.74 -31.10 -32.26
CA GLY A 144 -22.28 -29.79 -32.65
C GLY A 144 -21.26 -28.64 -32.52
N SER A 145 -21.74 -27.44 -32.19
CA SER A 145 -20.91 -26.25 -31.98
C SER A 145 -20.49 -26.12 -30.52
N PHE A 146 -19.19 -26.20 -30.24
CA PHE A 146 -18.60 -26.09 -28.89
C PHE A 146 -17.36 -25.19 -28.91
N SER A 147 -16.96 -24.68 -27.74
CA SER A 147 -15.71 -23.92 -27.57
C SER A 147 -14.53 -24.86 -27.38
N SER A 148 -13.43 -24.57 -28.06
CA SER A 148 -12.13 -25.23 -27.88
C SER A 148 -11.29 -24.63 -26.74
N GLU A 149 -11.79 -23.62 -26.03
CA GLU A 149 -11.02 -22.92 -25.00
C GLU A 149 -10.83 -23.77 -23.73
N VAL A 150 -9.59 -23.79 -23.23
CA VAL A 150 -9.19 -24.41 -21.97
C VAL A 150 -8.47 -23.42 -21.05
N LYS A 151 -8.56 -23.70 -19.75
CA LYS A 151 -7.70 -23.14 -18.70
C LYS A 151 -6.62 -24.16 -18.32
N TRP A 152 -5.42 -23.67 -18.10
CA TRP A 152 -4.25 -24.47 -17.75
C TRP A 152 -3.85 -24.28 -16.28
N SER A 153 -3.36 -25.36 -15.67
CA SER A 153 -2.73 -25.35 -14.35
C SER A 153 -1.57 -26.34 -14.29
N VAL A 154 -0.59 -26.06 -13.42
CA VAL A 154 0.58 -26.93 -13.20
C VAL A 154 0.70 -27.27 -11.72
N GLN A 155 0.99 -28.55 -11.44
CA GLN A 155 1.25 -29.08 -10.10
C GLN A 155 2.65 -29.71 -10.09
N GLY A 156 3.59 -29.00 -9.49
CA GLY A 156 5.02 -29.32 -9.46
C GLY A 156 5.86 -28.04 -9.51
N GLY A 157 7.16 -28.18 -9.75
CA GLY A 157 8.02 -27.03 -10.08
C GLY A 157 7.83 -26.59 -11.53
N GLY A 158 8.30 -25.38 -11.85
CA GLY A 158 8.29 -24.82 -13.21
C GLY A 158 7.24 -23.72 -13.41
N SER A 159 7.10 -23.24 -14.65
CA SER A 159 6.18 -22.16 -15.01
C SER A 159 5.47 -22.44 -16.34
N LEU A 160 4.29 -21.83 -16.51
CA LEU A 160 3.53 -21.83 -17.77
C LEU A 160 3.55 -20.42 -18.36
N SER A 161 3.68 -20.31 -19.69
CA SER A 161 3.69 -19.02 -20.39
C SER A 161 2.33 -18.29 -20.39
N ALA A 162 1.23 -19.02 -20.19
CA ALA A 162 -0.12 -18.49 -20.04
C ALA A 162 -1.01 -19.47 -19.25
N THR A 163 -2.16 -18.99 -18.76
CA THR A 163 -3.16 -19.80 -18.02
C THR A 163 -4.42 -20.14 -18.84
N THR A 164 -4.50 -19.67 -20.09
CA THR A 164 -5.60 -19.92 -21.04
C THR A 164 -5.06 -20.03 -22.47
N GLY A 165 -5.85 -20.66 -23.35
CA GLY A 165 -5.55 -20.81 -24.78
C GLY A 165 -5.33 -22.27 -25.19
N SER A 166 -5.32 -22.56 -26.50
CA SER A 166 -5.18 -23.94 -27.01
C SER A 166 -3.75 -24.49 -26.93
N GLN A 167 -2.75 -23.62 -26.80
CA GLN A 167 -1.34 -23.99 -26.65
C GLN A 167 -0.68 -23.12 -25.57
N VAL A 168 0.17 -23.72 -24.73
CA VAL A 168 1.03 -23.02 -23.77
C VAL A 168 2.44 -23.62 -23.77
N ILE A 169 3.44 -22.87 -23.36
CA ILE A 169 4.79 -23.39 -23.12
C ILE A 169 4.94 -23.66 -21.63
N TYR A 170 5.41 -24.85 -21.27
CA TYR A 170 5.91 -25.15 -19.93
C TYR A 170 7.44 -25.01 -19.91
N THR A 171 7.98 -24.41 -18.85
CA THR A 171 9.43 -24.25 -18.63
C THR A 171 9.83 -24.88 -17.29
N ALA A 172 10.88 -25.69 -17.31
CA ALA A 172 11.45 -26.34 -16.14
C ALA A 172 12.20 -25.34 -15.22
N PRO A 173 12.29 -25.60 -13.90
CA PRO A 173 13.09 -24.80 -12.97
C PRO A 173 14.57 -24.68 -13.34
N ASP A 174 15.25 -23.69 -12.76
CA ASP A 174 16.72 -23.52 -12.85
C ASP A 174 17.54 -24.71 -12.34
N VAL A 175 16.98 -25.51 -11.41
CA VAL A 175 17.65 -26.65 -10.77
C VAL A 175 16.66 -27.80 -10.60
N VAL A 176 17.07 -29.00 -11.01
CA VAL A 176 16.34 -30.27 -10.80
C VAL A 176 17.28 -31.23 -10.08
N GLY A 177 17.11 -31.39 -8.76
CA GLY A 177 18.01 -32.21 -7.93
C GLY A 177 17.72 -33.72 -7.96
N THR A 178 16.49 -34.12 -8.29
CA THR A 178 16.04 -35.52 -8.40
C THR A 178 14.96 -35.63 -9.48
N ASP A 179 14.85 -36.80 -10.12
CA ASP A 179 13.76 -37.09 -11.07
C ASP A 179 12.39 -36.85 -10.41
N THR A 180 11.63 -35.88 -10.93
CA THR A 180 10.41 -35.36 -10.30
C THR A 180 9.27 -35.23 -11.31
N PRO A 181 8.12 -35.90 -11.12
CA PRO A 181 6.96 -35.73 -11.98
C PRO A 181 6.27 -34.38 -11.73
N VAL A 182 5.91 -33.70 -12.82
CA VAL A 182 5.11 -32.47 -12.85
C VAL A 182 3.86 -32.74 -13.66
N ILE A 183 2.69 -32.40 -13.12
CA ILE A 183 1.41 -32.64 -13.79
C ILE A 183 0.90 -31.31 -14.33
N VAL A 184 0.68 -31.22 -15.65
CA VAL A 184 0.05 -30.06 -16.29
C VAL A 184 -1.34 -30.46 -16.76
N THR A 185 -2.37 -29.69 -16.37
CA THR A 185 -3.79 -30.00 -16.62
C THR A 185 -4.44 -28.91 -17.46
N ALA A 186 -5.13 -29.31 -18.52
CA ALA A 186 -6.03 -28.47 -19.30
C ALA A 186 -7.49 -28.82 -18.95
N THR A 187 -8.28 -27.83 -18.58
CA THR A 187 -9.71 -27.97 -18.23
C THR A 187 -10.55 -27.10 -19.15
N SER A 188 -11.60 -27.65 -19.75
CA SER A 188 -12.48 -26.89 -20.65
C SER A 188 -13.17 -25.73 -19.93
N VAL A 189 -13.21 -24.56 -20.58
CA VAL A 189 -13.94 -23.39 -20.08
C VAL A 189 -15.45 -23.60 -20.17
N GLN A 190 -15.95 -24.20 -21.26
CA GLN A 190 -17.39 -24.46 -21.45
C GLN A 190 -17.89 -25.64 -20.61
N ALA A 191 -17.04 -26.64 -20.34
CA ALA A 191 -17.40 -27.83 -19.57
C ALA A 191 -16.35 -28.14 -18.49
N PRO A 192 -16.32 -27.43 -17.34
CA PRO A 192 -15.26 -27.59 -16.34
C PRO A 192 -15.10 -28.98 -15.71
N ALA A 193 -16.10 -29.86 -15.85
CA ALA A 193 -16.02 -31.28 -15.48
C ALA A 193 -15.25 -32.14 -16.52
N ARG A 194 -14.78 -31.55 -17.62
CA ARG A 194 -13.96 -32.17 -18.66
C ARG A 194 -12.57 -31.56 -18.65
N SER A 195 -11.59 -32.35 -18.24
CA SER A 195 -10.18 -31.98 -18.21
C SER A 195 -9.32 -33.16 -18.66
N ALA A 196 -8.09 -32.87 -19.07
CA ALA A 196 -7.04 -33.86 -19.28
C ALA A 196 -5.72 -33.35 -18.71
N SER A 197 -4.89 -34.28 -18.26
CA SER A 197 -3.59 -33.98 -17.66
C SER A 197 -2.48 -34.74 -18.38
N LYS A 198 -1.34 -34.07 -18.55
CA LYS A 198 -0.10 -34.65 -19.08
C LYS A 198 0.95 -34.56 -17.97
N THR A 199 1.54 -35.69 -17.62
CA THR A 199 2.74 -35.72 -16.77
C THR A 199 3.96 -35.45 -17.63
N LEU A 200 4.81 -34.54 -17.15
CA LEU A 200 6.17 -34.31 -17.61
C LEU A 200 7.11 -34.80 -16.50
N THR A 201 8.23 -35.43 -16.85
CA THR A 201 9.25 -35.82 -15.88
C THR A 201 10.39 -34.81 -15.92
N LEU A 202 10.57 -34.04 -14.86
CA LEU A 202 11.80 -33.27 -14.68
C LEU A 202 12.93 -34.25 -14.35
N LYS A 203 13.98 -34.28 -15.17
CA LYS A 203 15.12 -35.19 -15.05
C LYS A 203 16.27 -34.50 -14.31
N ALA A 204 16.84 -35.21 -13.35
CA ALA A 204 18.12 -34.81 -12.78
C ALA A 204 19.26 -35.19 -13.74
N PRO A 205 20.31 -34.36 -13.88
CA PRO A 205 21.49 -34.73 -14.65
C PRO A 205 22.21 -35.92 -14.00
N HIS A 206 22.58 -36.93 -14.78
CA HIS A 206 23.09 -38.20 -14.27
C HIS A 206 24.36 -38.64 -15.00
N ILE A 207 25.41 -38.97 -14.24
CA ILE A 207 26.69 -39.45 -14.78
C ILE A 207 26.61 -40.95 -15.02
N ILE A 208 26.90 -41.37 -16.26
CA ILE A 208 26.93 -42.78 -16.65
C ILE A 208 28.30 -43.39 -16.29
N SER A 209 29.38 -42.73 -16.67
CA SER A 209 30.76 -43.20 -16.44
C SER A 209 31.78 -42.06 -16.52
N VAL A 210 32.99 -42.35 -16.06
CA VAL A 210 34.18 -41.54 -16.34
C VAL A 210 35.18 -42.45 -17.04
N GLN A 211 35.79 -41.97 -18.12
CA GLN A 211 36.88 -42.64 -18.83
C GLN A 211 38.17 -41.84 -18.64
N VAL A 212 39.32 -42.52 -18.58
CA VAL A 212 40.64 -41.90 -18.47
C VAL A 212 41.55 -42.45 -19.56
N THR A 213 42.23 -41.56 -20.27
CA THR A 213 43.23 -41.90 -21.29
C THR A 213 44.56 -41.23 -20.98
N ALA A 214 45.66 -41.99 -21.10
CA ALA A 214 47.01 -41.46 -21.02
C ALA A 214 47.60 -41.28 -22.42
N ALA A 215 48.42 -40.23 -22.61
CA ALA A 215 49.18 -40.04 -23.84
C ALA A 215 50.25 -41.14 -24.02
N ASP A 216 50.94 -41.48 -22.93
CA ASP A 216 51.94 -42.56 -22.84
C ASP A 216 51.63 -43.47 -21.66
N SER A 217 51.80 -44.79 -21.84
CA SER A 217 51.48 -45.82 -20.84
C SER A 217 52.70 -46.55 -20.26
N GLU A 218 53.87 -46.39 -20.87
CA GLU A 218 55.16 -46.76 -20.29
C GLU A 218 56.03 -45.51 -20.13
N LEU A 219 56.70 -45.40 -18.99
CA LEU A 219 57.52 -44.27 -18.58
C LEU A 219 58.77 -44.78 -17.82
N PHE A 220 59.72 -43.91 -17.58
CA PHE A 220 60.81 -44.10 -16.62
C PHE A 220 60.75 -43.04 -15.50
N ALA A 221 61.70 -43.05 -14.57
CA ALA A 221 61.73 -42.13 -13.42
C ALA A 221 61.78 -40.64 -13.87
N ASN A 222 61.00 -39.77 -13.21
CA ASN A 222 60.74 -38.36 -13.57
C ASN A 222 60.04 -38.09 -14.90
N GLU A 223 59.84 -39.07 -15.79
CA GLU A 223 59.07 -38.87 -17.01
C GLU A 223 57.59 -38.62 -16.69
N SER A 224 56.86 -37.96 -17.60
CA SER A 224 55.51 -37.48 -17.35
C SER A 224 54.56 -37.77 -18.51
N ALA A 225 53.36 -38.23 -18.20
CA ALA A 225 52.28 -38.47 -19.17
C ALA A 225 51.14 -37.48 -18.95
N ALA A 226 50.63 -36.88 -20.03
CA ALA A 226 49.36 -36.16 -20.00
C ALA A 226 48.20 -37.16 -19.88
N LEU A 227 47.26 -36.87 -18.98
CA LEU A 227 46.07 -37.67 -18.70
C LEU A 227 44.81 -36.83 -18.95
N ASP A 228 43.93 -37.33 -19.79
CA ASP A 228 42.62 -36.76 -20.06
C ASP A 228 41.52 -37.59 -19.41
N ALA A 229 40.52 -36.93 -18.83
CA ALA A 229 39.30 -37.55 -18.34
C ALA A 229 38.08 -37.09 -19.13
N LEU A 230 37.27 -38.05 -19.57
CA LEU A 230 35.99 -37.81 -20.23
C LEU A 230 34.85 -38.27 -19.30
N VAL A 231 34.08 -37.32 -18.79
CA VAL A 231 32.84 -37.59 -18.05
C VAL A 231 31.70 -37.79 -19.05
N ILE A 232 31.05 -38.95 -18.99
CA ILE A 232 29.95 -39.33 -19.87
C ILE A 232 28.69 -39.43 -19.03
N GLY A 233 27.61 -38.78 -19.47
CA GLY A 233 26.34 -38.69 -18.74
C GLY A 233 25.19 -38.21 -19.62
N THR A 234 24.04 -37.96 -19.00
CA THR A 234 22.82 -37.44 -19.65
C THR A 234 22.30 -36.21 -18.91
N GLY A 235 21.88 -35.19 -19.67
CA GLY A 235 21.50 -33.88 -19.16
C GLY A 235 22.67 -32.90 -19.04
N PRO A 236 22.43 -31.68 -18.50
CA PRO A 236 23.47 -30.70 -18.23
C PRO A 236 24.20 -31.00 -16.91
N PHE A 237 25.44 -31.48 -16.98
CA PHE A 237 26.31 -31.76 -15.82
C PHE A 237 27.67 -31.05 -15.92
N ASN A 238 28.32 -30.81 -14.78
CA ASN A 238 29.72 -30.42 -14.76
C ASN A 238 30.60 -31.61 -15.19
N SER A 239 31.46 -31.42 -16.19
CA SER A 239 32.41 -32.42 -16.69
C SER A 239 33.71 -32.50 -15.88
N GLU A 240 33.82 -31.72 -14.81
CA GLU A 240 34.97 -31.74 -13.91
C GLU A 240 35.08 -33.05 -13.12
N VAL A 241 36.33 -33.49 -12.95
CA VAL A 241 36.70 -34.66 -12.16
C VAL A 241 37.68 -34.26 -11.06
N LYS A 242 37.72 -35.08 -10.01
CA LYS A 242 38.76 -35.09 -8.98
C LYS A 242 39.71 -36.26 -9.24
N TRP A 243 41.01 -35.99 -9.24
CA TRP A 243 42.05 -36.97 -9.53
C TRP A 243 42.73 -37.50 -8.26
N SER A 244 43.22 -38.73 -8.34
CA SER A 244 44.00 -39.42 -7.32
C SER A 244 45.00 -40.38 -7.96
N VAL A 245 46.13 -40.65 -7.29
CA VAL A 245 47.18 -41.55 -7.76
C VAL A 245 47.58 -42.54 -6.67
N GLN A 246 47.80 -43.81 -7.06
CA GLN A 246 48.19 -44.89 -6.18
C GLN A 246 49.35 -45.68 -6.79
N GLY A 247 50.46 -45.78 -6.05
CA GLY A 247 51.71 -46.44 -6.49
C GLY A 247 52.95 -45.53 -6.41
N GLY A 248 52.74 -44.20 -6.34
CA GLY A 248 53.81 -43.19 -6.29
C GLY A 248 53.64 -42.13 -7.37
N GLY A 249 54.58 -41.19 -7.43
CA GLY A 249 54.54 -40.06 -8.37
C GLY A 249 53.64 -38.92 -7.90
N THR A 250 53.47 -37.91 -8.77
CA THR A 250 52.70 -36.69 -8.48
C THR A 250 51.76 -36.35 -9.64
N LEU A 251 50.72 -35.57 -9.35
CA LEU A 251 49.78 -35.03 -10.34
C LEU A 251 49.89 -33.50 -10.33
N SER A 252 49.87 -32.87 -11.51
CA SER A 252 49.98 -31.42 -11.67
C SER A 252 48.81 -30.63 -11.04
N ALA A 253 47.65 -31.27 -10.91
CA ALA A 253 46.50 -30.79 -10.18
C ALA A 253 45.67 -31.98 -9.66
N THR A 254 44.80 -31.73 -8.69
CA THR A 254 43.86 -32.73 -8.15
C THR A 254 42.44 -32.60 -8.70
N MET A 255 42.17 -31.61 -9.56
CA MET A 255 40.87 -31.34 -10.19
C MET A 255 41.06 -30.81 -11.63
N GLY A 256 40.01 -30.90 -12.46
CA GLY A 256 39.99 -30.45 -13.86
C GLY A 256 40.00 -31.60 -14.88
N ALA A 257 39.62 -31.33 -16.13
CA ALA A 257 39.45 -32.39 -17.15
C ALA A 257 40.76 -33.02 -17.66
N ARG A 258 41.90 -32.32 -17.52
CA ARG A 258 43.24 -32.80 -17.89
C ARG A 258 44.21 -32.54 -16.75
N VAL A 259 45.08 -33.51 -16.46
CA VAL A 259 46.22 -33.37 -15.54
C VAL A 259 47.48 -33.99 -16.17
N VAL A 260 48.65 -33.62 -15.69
CA VAL A 260 49.90 -34.32 -16.00
C VAL A 260 50.28 -35.17 -14.80
N TYR A 261 50.54 -36.46 -15.02
CA TYR A 261 51.18 -37.33 -14.04
C TYR A 261 52.69 -37.32 -14.27
N THR A 262 53.46 -37.22 -13.19
CA THR A 262 54.93 -37.31 -13.19
C THR A 262 55.36 -38.52 -12.36
N ALA A 263 56.20 -39.37 -12.94
CA ALA A 263 56.72 -40.58 -12.30
C ALA A 263 57.64 -40.26 -11.10
N PRO A 264 57.76 -41.17 -10.11
CA PRO A 264 58.72 -41.02 -9.01
C PRO A 264 60.13 -40.69 -9.47
N ALA A 265 60.87 -39.90 -8.69
CA ALA A 265 62.24 -39.50 -9.02
C ALA A 265 63.25 -40.66 -9.06
N SER A 266 62.89 -41.82 -8.49
CA SER A 266 63.60 -43.09 -8.65
C SER A 266 62.64 -44.27 -8.51
N VAL A 267 62.89 -45.33 -9.29
CA VAL A 267 62.28 -46.66 -9.13
C VAL A 267 63.39 -47.71 -9.10
N MET A 268 63.26 -48.71 -8.23
CA MET A 268 64.30 -49.73 -7.97
C MET A 268 64.00 -51.08 -8.63
N VAL A 269 62.74 -51.29 -9.04
CA VAL A 269 62.21 -52.39 -9.86
C VAL A 269 61.07 -51.82 -10.71
N ASP A 270 60.73 -52.47 -11.83
CA ASP A 270 59.59 -52.09 -12.65
C ASP A 270 58.33 -51.98 -11.79
N THR A 271 57.72 -50.79 -11.77
CA THR A 271 56.63 -50.45 -10.84
C THR A 271 55.40 -49.98 -11.61
N GLN A 272 54.24 -50.56 -11.32
CA GLN A 272 52.97 -50.12 -11.90
C GLN A 272 52.29 -49.10 -10.99
N VAL A 273 51.82 -48.01 -11.58
CA VAL A 273 51.09 -46.93 -10.89
C VAL A 273 49.71 -46.79 -11.52
N THR A 274 48.67 -46.60 -10.71
CA THR A 274 47.30 -46.39 -11.20
C THR A 274 46.84 -44.98 -10.84
N VAL A 275 46.31 -44.28 -11.83
CA VAL A 275 45.73 -42.93 -11.69
C VAL A 275 44.23 -43.01 -11.96
N THR A 276 43.43 -42.41 -11.09
CA THR A 276 41.96 -42.51 -11.08
C THR A 276 41.34 -41.12 -11.07
N ALA A 277 40.42 -40.87 -12.00
CA ALA A 277 39.55 -39.69 -12.04
C ALA A 277 38.12 -40.07 -11.60
N THR A 278 37.57 -39.34 -10.65
CA THR A 278 36.20 -39.50 -10.12
C THR A 278 35.38 -38.26 -10.45
N SER A 279 34.12 -38.40 -10.89
CA SER A 279 33.27 -37.24 -11.18
C SER A 279 33.02 -36.40 -9.92
N THR A 280 33.01 -35.07 -10.05
CA THR A 280 32.58 -34.17 -8.96
C THR A 280 31.07 -34.16 -8.75
N VAL A 281 30.29 -34.63 -9.74
CA VAL A 281 28.82 -34.66 -9.72
C VAL A 281 28.29 -35.98 -9.14
N ASP A 282 28.91 -37.12 -9.49
CA ASP A 282 28.62 -38.42 -8.89
C ASP A 282 29.92 -39.13 -8.48
N GLY A 283 30.21 -39.07 -7.16
CA GLY A 283 31.39 -39.71 -6.56
C GLY A 283 31.43 -41.24 -6.67
N SER A 284 30.36 -41.91 -7.14
CA SER A 284 30.37 -43.34 -7.46
C SER A 284 30.94 -43.65 -8.85
N LYS A 285 31.09 -42.65 -9.74
CA LYS A 285 31.61 -42.84 -11.10
C LYS A 285 33.07 -42.43 -11.19
N ALA A 286 33.93 -43.40 -11.46
CA ALA A 286 35.35 -43.19 -11.67
C ALA A 286 35.87 -44.00 -12.85
N GLY A 287 36.91 -43.47 -13.50
CA GLY A 287 37.71 -44.16 -14.52
C GLY A 287 39.18 -44.15 -14.09
N SER A 288 39.94 -45.15 -14.51
CA SER A 288 41.36 -45.27 -14.14
C SER A 288 42.21 -45.80 -15.28
N VAL A 289 43.48 -45.38 -15.27
CA VAL A 289 44.53 -45.87 -16.17
C VAL A 289 45.72 -46.34 -15.35
N SER A 290 46.42 -47.36 -15.84
CA SER A 290 47.65 -47.87 -15.22
C SER A 290 48.85 -47.61 -16.12
N LEU A 291 49.92 -47.09 -15.52
CA LEU A 291 51.17 -46.69 -16.15
C LEU A 291 52.29 -47.61 -15.64
N LYS A 292 53.16 -48.09 -16.52
CA LYS A 292 54.33 -48.90 -16.16
C LYS A 292 55.57 -48.00 -16.07
N ILE A 293 56.20 -47.95 -14.91
CA ILE A 293 57.44 -47.21 -14.68
C ILE A 293 58.61 -48.21 -14.73
N ASN A 294 59.42 -48.13 -15.77
CA ASN A 294 60.51 -49.05 -16.10
C ASN A 294 61.81 -48.67 -15.38
N VAL A 295 62.72 -49.65 -15.17
CA VAL A 295 64.08 -49.42 -14.62
C VAL A 295 65.16 -49.39 -15.73
N PRO A 296 66.21 -48.54 -15.64
CA PRO A 296 67.25 -48.43 -16.67
C PRO A 296 68.45 -49.38 -16.51
N GLU A 297 69.22 -49.64 -17.59
CA GLU A 297 70.40 -50.53 -17.62
C GLU A 297 71.60 -49.96 -18.40
N VAL A 298 72.85 -50.28 -17.99
CA VAL A 298 74.12 -49.84 -18.64
C VAL A 298 74.85 -50.99 -19.35
N THR A 299 75.35 -50.75 -20.56
CA THR A 299 76.01 -51.74 -21.43
C THR A 299 77.53 -51.55 -21.63
N ALA A 300 78.03 -50.33 -21.84
CA ALA A 300 79.46 -50.05 -22.14
C ALA A 300 79.95 -48.66 -21.70
N VAL A 301 81.29 -48.43 -21.73
CA VAL A 301 81.99 -47.19 -21.31
C VAL A 301 83.20 -46.93 -22.23
N THR A 302 83.48 -45.65 -22.56
CA THR A 302 84.67 -45.16 -23.29
C THR A 302 85.17 -43.83 -22.69
N VAL A 303 86.31 -43.25 -23.13
CA VAL A 303 86.84 -41.95 -22.66
C VAL A 303 87.46 -41.12 -23.81
N ASN A 304 87.23 -39.81 -23.84
CA ASN A 304 87.85 -38.80 -24.72
C ASN A 304 88.04 -37.46 -23.98
N PRO A 305 88.75 -36.45 -24.54
CA PRO A 305 89.76 -36.55 -25.60
C PRO A 305 91.04 -37.23 -25.08
N SER A 306 92.08 -37.28 -25.93
CA SER A 306 93.42 -37.72 -25.57
C SER A 306 94.48 -36.67 -25.93
N GLY A 307 95.35 -36.33 -24.96
CA GLY A 307 96.54 -35.48 -25.17
C GLY A 307 96.35 -33.96 -25.06
N ALA A 308 95.44 -33.44 -24.24
CA ALA A 308 95.21 -31.99 -24.09
C ALA A 308 96.19 -31.27 -23.14
N GLU A 309 96.33 -29.94 -23.27
CA GLU A 309 97.19 -29.07 -22.44
C GLU A 309 96.36 -27.95 -21.74
N LEU A 310 96.73 -27.51 -20.52
CA LEU A 310 95.83 -26.71 -19.64
C LEU A 310 96.49 -25.65 -18.74
N PHE A 311 96.05 -24.40 -18.74
CA PHE A 311 96.63 -23.37 -17.88
C PHE A 311 96.33 -23.59 -16.35
N ALA A 312 97.01 -22.92 -15.40
CA ALA A 312 96.89 -23.12 -13.93
C ALA A 312 95.46 -22.88 -13.42
N LYS A 313 94.89 -23.80 -12.63
CA LYS A 313 93.43 -23.85 -12.36
C LYS A 313 92.54 -23.96 -13.61
N GLU A 314 93.08 -24.03 -14.84
CA GLU A 314 92.32 -24.58 -15.96
C GLU A 314 92.29 -26.10 -15.88
N THR A 315 91.54 -26.65 -16.82
CA THR A 315 90.48 -27.58 -16.51
C THR A 315 90.07 -28.19 -17.84
N VAL A 316 90.45 -29.43 -18.13
CA VAL A 316 89.95 -30.14 -19.33
C VAL A 316 88.82 -31.05 -18.90
N ALA A 317 87.69 -30.96 -19.59
CA ALA A 317 86.67 -31.98 -19.53
C ALA A 317 87.22 -33.26 -20.18
N LEU A 318 87.29 -34.32 -19.40
CA LEU A 318 87.43 -35.68 -19.88
C LEU A 318 86.06 -36.34 -19.83
N ASP A 319 85.60 -36.77 -20.99
CA ASP A 319 84.26 -37.22 -21.28
C ASP A 319 84.25 -38.74 -21.35
N ALA A 320 83.49 -39.38 -20.47
CA ALA A 320 83.21 -40.80 -20.54
C ALA A 320 81.83 -41.05 -21.16
N SER A 321 81.81 -41.47 -22.43
CA SER A 321 80.56 -41.90 -23.05
C SER A 321 80.18 -43.29 -22.56
N VAL A 322 79.04 -43.37 -21.88
CA VAL A 322 78.38 -44.58 -21.40
C VAL A 322 77.16 -44.86 -22.27
N THR A 323 76.92 -46.14 -22.60
CA THR A 323 75.75 -46.58 -23.37
C THR A 323 74.87 -47.53 -22.56
N GLY A 324 73.59 -47.65 -22.90
CA GLY A 324 72.61 -48.42 -22.12
C GLY A 324 71.20 -48.36 -22.74
N THR A 325 70.19 -48.73 -21.95
CA THR A 325 68.76 -48.70 -22.32
C THR A 325 67.91 -48.10 -21.20
N GLY A 326 66.93 -47.25 -21.55
CA GLY A 326 66.26 -46.34 -20.61
C GLY A 326 67.10 -45.10 -20.26
N PRO A 327 66.69 -44.26 -19.29
CA PRO A 327 67.52 -43.18 -18.73
C PRO A 327 68.52 -43.75 -17.73
N PHE A 328 69.49 -44.51 -18.24
CA PHE A 328 70.55 -45.12 -17.43
C PHE A 328 71.52 -44.08 -16.89
N SER A 329 72.15 -44.39 -15.75
CA SER A 329 73.19 -43.53 -15.22
C SER A 329 74.43 -43.62 -16.10
N SER A 330 74.69 -42.55 -16.83
CA SER A 330 75.96 -42.31 -17.53
C SER A 330 77.10 -41.97 -16.56
N GLU A 331 76.84 -41.95 -15.26
CA GLU A 331 77.85 -41.70 -14.24
C GLU A 331 78.89 -42.82 -14.21
N VAL A 332 80.15 -42.43 -14.29
CA VAL A 332 81.32 -43.28 -14.06
C VAL A 332 82.10 -42.73 -12.85
N LYS A 333 82.77 -43.59 -12.09
CA LYS A 333 83.82 -43.22 -11.13
C LYS A 333 85.12 -42.95 -11.87
N TRP A 334 85.87 -41.96 -11.43
CA TRP A 334 87.14 -41.57 -12.02
C TRP A 334 88.31 -41.60 -11.04
N SER A 335 89.51 -41.79 -11.56
CA SER A 335 90.78 -41.72 -10.84
C SER A 335 91.89 -41.09 -11.70
N VAL A 336 92.88 -40.47 -11.03
CA VAL A 336 93.98 -39.73 -11.67
C VAL A 336 95.33 -40.13 -11.06
N GLN A 337 96.38 -40.14 -11.89
CA GLN A 337 97.75 -40.46 -11.50
C GLN A 337 98.72 -39.51 -12.22
N GLY A 338 99.50 -38.74 -11.44
CA GLY A 338 100.56 -37.84 -11.95
C GLY A 338 100.61 -36.47 -11.28
N GLY A 339 99.48 -35.97 -10.76
CA GLY A 339 99.37 -34.65 -10.12
C GLY A 339 98.06 -33.94 -10.51
N GLY A 340 97.78 -32.77 -9.93
CA GLY A 340 96.49 -32.09 -10.10
C GLY A 340 95.33 -32.81 -9.40
N THR A 341 94.11 -32.35 -9.67
CA THR A 341 92.88 -32.82 -9.01
C THR A 341 91.77 -33.00 -10.02
N LEU A 342 91.08 -34.15 -10.00
CA LEU A 342 89.79 -34.26 -10.68
C LEU A 342 88.75 -33.47 -9.89
N SER A 343 87.87 -32.75 -10.59
CA SER A 343 86.74 -32.00 -10.02
C SER A 343 85.81 -32.89 -9.19
N ALA A 344 85.71 -34.16 -9.56
CA ALA A 344 85.00 -35.20 -8.84
C ALA A 344 85.66 -36.56 -9.10
N THR A 345 85.43 -37.51 -8.20
CA THR A 345 85.74 -38.93 -8.45
C THR A 345 84.55 -39.68 -9.04
N THR A 346 83.48 -38.98 -9.44
CA THR A 346 82.34 -39.52 -10.22
C THR A 346 81.79 -38.47 -11.20
N GLY A 347 81.03 -38.90 -12.23
CA GLY A 347 80.38 -38.03 -13.23
C GLY A 347 80.57 -38.54 -14.68
N PRO A 348 79.66 -38.26 -15.64
CA PRO A 348 79.84 -38.65 -17.05
C PRO A 348 80.98 -37.88 -17.73
N GLN A 349 81.30 -36.67 -17.25
CA GLN A 349 82.53 -35.96 -17.52
C GLN A 349 83.23 -35.70 -16.18
N VAL A 350 84.56 -35.70 -16.14
CA VAL A 350 85.31 -35.03 -15.06
C VAL A 350 86.19 -33.96 -15.63
N ILE A 351 86.22 -32.85 -14.93
CA ILE A 351 87.16 -31.79 -15.19
C ILE A 351 88.46 -32.15 -14.47
N TYR A 352 89.51 -32.48 -15.22
CA TYR A 352 90.85 -32.56 -14.65
C TYR A 352 91.39 -31.14 -14.48
N MET A 353 91.48 -30.69 -13.23
CA MET A 353 92.00 -29.37 -12.85
C MET A 353 93.50 -29.43 -12.59
N ALA A 354 94.22 -28.56 -13.29
CA ALA A 354 95.60 -28.19 -13.02
C ALA A 354 95.72 -27.58 -11.60
N PRO A 355 96.78 -27.87 -10.81
CA PRO A 355 96.98 -27.31 -9.48
C PRO A 355 96.80 -25.78 -9.39
N ASP A 356 96.43 -25.30 -8.20
CA ASP A 356 96.16 -23.88 -7.90
C ASP A 356 97.27 -22.91 -8.36
N VAL A 357 98.51 -23.40 -8.38
CA VAL A 357 99.65 -22.77 -9.04
C VAL A 357 100.34 -23.83 -9.89
N VAL A 358 100.30 -23.67 -11.20
CA VAL A 358 101.22 -24.34 -12.13
C VAL A 358 102.28 -23.33 -12.54
N SER A 359 103.53 -23.68 -12.27
CA SER A 359 104.72 -22.85 -12.56
C SER A 359 105.52 -23.34 -13.77
N ALA A 360 105.25 -24.56 -14.25
CA ALA A 360 105.82 -25.16 -15.47
C ALA A 360 105.00 -26.38 -15.92
N ASP A 361 105.10 -26.72 -17.20
CA ASP A 361 104.36 -27.79 -17.88
C ASP A 361 104.72 -29.20 -17.35
N THR A 362 103.74 -30.10 -17.20
CA THR A 362 103.92 -31.48 -16.68
C THR A 362 102.75 -32.41 -17.10
N PRO A 363 102.97 -33.70 -17.43
CA PRO A 363 101.91 -34.60 -17.94
C PRO A 363 101.23 -35.52 -16.90
N VAL A 364 99.96 -35.87 -17.11
CA VAL A 364 99.10 -36.63 -16.15
C VAL A 364 98.14 -37.64 -16.81
N THR A 365 97.78 -38.76 -16.14
CA THR A 365 96.93 -39.86 -16.66
C THR A 365 95.63 -40.04 -15.84
N VAL A 366 94.50 -40.39 -16.49
CA VAL A 366 93.14 -40.43 -15.92
C VAL A 366 92.32 -41.65 -16.41
N THR A 367 91.43 -42.21 -15.57
CA THR A 367 90.62 -43.43 -15.84
C THR A 367 89.17 -43.31 -15.35
N ALA A 368 88.19 -43.87 -16.08
CA ALA A 368 86.75 -43.92 -15.82
C ALA A 368 86.21 -45.36 -15.62
N THR A 369 85.17 -45.59 -14.82
CA THR A 369 84.50 -46.89 -14.56
C THR A 369 83.02 -46.72 -14.18
N SER A 370 82.03 -47.35 -14.81
CA SER A 370 80.59 -47.09 -14.54
C SER A 370 80.19 -47.21 -13.05
N VAL A 371 79.39 -46.28 -12.54
CA VAL A 371 78.82 -46.31 -11.18
C VAL A 371 77.72 -47.37 -11.08
N GLN A 372 76.78 -47.37 -12.03
CA GLN A 372 75.64 -48.30 -12.03
C GLN A 372 76.07 -49.74 -12.34
N THR A 373 77.11 -49.94 -13.15
CA THR A 373 77.63 -51.29 -13.48
C THR A 373 79.16 -51.32 -13.42
N PRO A 374 79.76 -51.47 -12.21
CA PRO A 374 81.21 -51.33 -11.98
C PRO A 374 82.17 -52.27 -12.74
N ALA A 375 81.66 -53.15 -13.61
CA ALA A 375 82.43 -54.07 -14.44
C ALA A 375 82.87 -53.49 -15.81
N ARG A 376 82.72 -52.17 -16.07
CA ARG A 376 83.00 -51.50 -17.36
C ARG A 376 83.81 -50.20 -17.19
N SER A 377 84.91 -50.00 -17.93
CA SER A 377 85.90 -48.91 -17.73
C SER A 377 86.78 -48.54 -18.95
N ALA A 378 87.44 -47.36 -18.94
CA ALA A 378 88.35 -46.82 -19.99
C ALA A 378 89.29 -45.68 -19.48
N SER A 379 90.31 -45.19 -20.24
CA SER A 379 91.40 -44.29 -19.74
C SER A 379 92.08 -43.34 -20.79
N THR A 380 92.79 -42.26 -20.35
CA THR A 380 93.46 -41.21 -21.20
C THR A 380 94.60 -40.40 -20.47
N THR A 381 95.26 -39.41 -21.12
CA THR A 381 96.47 -38.64 -20.64
C THR A 381 96.57 -37.15 -21.13
N LEU A 382 97.21 -36.21 -20.39
CA LEU A 382 97.11 -34.71 -20.40
C LEU A 382 98.41 -33.89 -20.01
N THR A 383 98.44 -32.52 -20.06
CA THR A 383 99.58 -31.54 -19.77
C THR A 383 99.16 -30.10 -19.25
N LEU A 384 100.02 -29.14 -18.74
CA LEU A 384 99.65 -27.90 -17.91
C LEU A 384 100.36 -26.46 -18.15
N LYS A 385 99.82 -25.23 -17.74
CA LYS A 385 100.25 -23.74 -17.96
C LYS A 385 99.69 -22.57 -16.96
N ALA A 386 99.11 -21.33 -17.31
CA ALA A 386 98.45 -20.18 -16.43
C ALA A 386 97.41 -19.01 -16.98
N PRO A 387 96.15 -18.68 -16.46
CA PRO A 387 94.94 -17.93 -17.10
C PRO A 387 94.32 -16.52 -16.60
N ARG A 388 93.03 -16.05 -16.93
CA ARG A 388 92.40 -14.64 -16.75
C ARG A 388 90.82 -14.38 -16.42
N ILE A 389 90.04 -13.32 -16.94
CA ILE A 389 88.71 -12.72 -16.40
C ILE A 389 87.84 -11.69 -17.30
N THR A 390 86.47 -11.43 -17.16
CA THR A 390 85.61 -10.38 -17.91
C THR A 390 84.41 -9.50 -17.32
N ALA A 391 83.08 -9.87 -17.26
CA ALA A 391 81.85 -8.96 -17.28
C ALA A 391 80.48 -9.43 -16.62
N VAL A 392 79.29 -8.76 -16.77
CA VAL A 392 77.96 -8.97 -16.04
C VAL A 392 76.65 -8.73 -16.87
N GLN A 393 75.48 -9.34 -16.51
CA GLN A 393 74.09 -9.12 -17.05
C GLN A 393 72.93 -9.39 -16.02
N VAL A 394 71.72 -8.83 -16.19
CA VAL A 394 70.45 -9.07 -15.40
C VAL A 394 69.22 -9.44 -16.30
N THR A 395 68.26 -10.24 -15.79
CA THR A 395 66.99 -10.63 -16.47
C THR A 395 65.77 -10.77 -15.53
N ALA A 396 64.55 -10.70 -16.09
CA ALA A 396 63.27 -10.97 -15.42
C ALA A 396 62.29 -11.68 -16.37
N ALA A 397 61.26 -12.36 -15.83
CA ALA A 397 60.23 -13.04 -16.62
C ALA A 397 59.13 -12.08 -17.14
N GLU A 398 58.75 -11.09 -16.33
CA GLU A 398 57.74 -10.07 -16.63
C GLU A 398 58.28 -8.69 -16.21
N THR A 399 57.84 -7.63 -16.90
CA THR A 399 58.34 -6.25 -16.69
C THR A 399 57.25 -5.19 -16.61
N GLU A 400 55.97 -5.53 -16.74
CA GLU A 400 54.84 -4.69 -16.33
C GLU A 400 54.08 -5.40 -15.21
N LEU A 401 53.69 -4.69 -14.14
CA LEU A 401 53.07 -5.26 -12.93
C LEU A 401 51.94 -4.36 -12.40
N SER A 402 50.87 -4.99 -11.92
CA SER A 402 49.73 -4.38 -11.25
C SER A 402 49.93 -4.37 -9.72
N GLU A 403 48.96 -3.83 -8.98
CA GLU A 403 49.02 -3.77 -7.51
C GLU A 403 49.19 -5.17 -6.89
N LYS A 404 50.16 -5.30 -5.97
CA LYS A 404 50.45 -6.53 -5.20
C LYS A 404 51.01 -7.71 -6.02
N GLU A 405 51.24 -7.56 -7.33
CA GLU A 405 51.91 -8.59 -8.15
C GLU A 405 53.41 -8.70 -7.82
N SER A 406 54.08 -9.79 -8.26
CA SER A 406 55.47 -10.07 -7.88
C SER A 406 56.20 -10.89 -8.96
N VAL A 407 57.50 -10.62 -9.15
CA VAL A 407 58.33 -11.23 -10.19
C VAL A 407 59.73 -11.60 -9.69
N ALA A 408 60.33 -12.66 -10.23
CA ALA A 408 61.72 -13.04 -9.96
C ALA A 408 62.71 -12.33 -10.91
N LEU A 409 63.88 -11.98 -10.38
CA LEU A 409 64.97 -11.27 -11.07
C LEU A 409 66.27 -12.07 -10.91
N ASP A 410 66.98 -12.31 -12.00
CA ASP A 410 68.20 -13.14 -12.08
C ASP A 410 69.41 -12.35 -12.60
N ALA A 411 70.63 -12.76 -12.23
CA ALA A 411 71.89 -12.11 -12.65
C ALA A 411 73.02 -13.10 -12.99
N LEU A 412 73.88 -12.71 -13.94
CA LEU A 412 74.95 -13.52 -14.53
C LEU A 412 76.29 -12.76 -14.64
N VAL A 413 77.42 -13.45 -14.51
CA VAL A 413 78.80 -12.91 -14.54
C VAL A 413 79.70 -13.78 -15.43
N THR A 414 80.68 -13.19 -16.15
CA THR A 414 81.46 -13.83 -17.23
C THR A 414 82.97 -13.54 -17.18
N GLY A 415 83.80 -14.38 -17.81
CA GLY A 415 85.26 -14.20 -17.83
C GLY A 415 86.08 -15.31 -18.49
N THR A 416 87.41 -15.16 -18.47
CA THR A 416 88.38 -16.02 -19.20
C THR A 416 89.42 -16.67 -18.28
N GLY A 417 88.95 -17.41 -17.27
CA GLY A 417 89.74 -18.06 -16.21
C GLY A 417 88.90 -18.23 -14.95
N PRO A 418 89.49 -18.52 -13.77
CA PRO A 418 88.75 -18.68 -12.52
C PRO A 418 88.49 -17.34 -11.81
N PHE A 419 87.22 -17.05 -11.49
CA PHE A 419 86.76 -15.86 -10.76
C PHE A 419 85.40 -16.14 -10.06
N SER A 420 84.97 -15.29 -9.12
CA SER A 420 83.68 -15.46 -8.43
C SER A 420 82.51 -14.84 -9.23
N PRO A 421 81.35 -15.53 -9.34
CA PRO A 421 80.17 -15.03 -10.02
C PRO A 421 79.20 -14.24 -9.13
N GLU A 422 79.50 -14.00 -7.86
CA GLU A 422 78.57 -13.33 -6.94
C GLU A 422 78.28 -11.86 -7.30
N VAL A 423 77.04 -11.43 -7.01
CA VAL A 423 76.58 -10.05 -7.19
C VAL A 423 75.85 -9.50 -5.95
N SER A 424 75.93 -8.18 -5.79
CA SER A 424 75.11 -7.40 -4.85
C SER A 424 73.98 -6.67 -5.59
N TRP A 425 72.77 -6.67 -5.01
CA TRP A 425 71.56 -6.06 -5.57
C TRP A 425 71.19 -4.74 -4.88
N SER A 426 70.61 -3.82 -5.65
CA SER A 426 70.00 -2.58 -5.17
C SER A 426 68.75 -2.21 -5.98
N MET A 427 67.86 -1.42 -5.41
CA MET A 427 66.59 -1.00 -6.02
C MET A 427 66.37 0.50 -5.85
N GLN A 428 65.79 1.15 -6.87
CA GLN A 428 65.36 2.54 -6.85
C GLN A 428 63.91 2.63 -7.38
N GLY A 429 62.97 2.86 -6.47
CA GLY A 429 61.53 2.92 -6.72
C GLY A 429 60.72 2.42 -5.52
N GLU A 430 59.41 2.24 -5.70
CA GLU A 430 58.51 1.66 -4.67
C GLU A 430 58.47 0.12 -4.75
N GLY A 431 57.79 -0.52 -3.79
CA GLY A 431 57.76 -1.98 -3.64
C GLY A 431 58.86 -2.52 -2.71
N SER A 432 59.23 -3.79 -2.86
CA SER A 432 60.25 -4.44 -2.02
C SER A 432 61.01 -5.56 -2.73
N LEU A 433 62.26 -5.80 -2.33
CA LEU A 433 63.05 -6.98 -2.71
C LEU A 433 63.11 -8.00 -1.56
N SER A 434 63.18 -9.29 -1.89
CA SER A 434 63.33 -10.37 -0.91
C SER A 434 64.73 -10.50 -0.30
N ALA A 435 65.78 -10.02 -0.98
CA ALA A 435 67.17 -10.03 -0.53
C ALA A 435 68.01 -8.95 -1.26
N THR A 436 69.26 -8.74 -0.81
CA THR A 436 70.21 -7.76 -1.37
C THR A 436 71.50 -8.37 -1.91
N THR A 437 71.68 -9.69 -1.88
CA THR A 437 72.87 -10.42 -2.36
C THR A 437 72.49 -11.83 -2.81
N GLY A 438 73.12 -12.32 -3.88
CA GLY A 438 72.86 -13.66 -4.46
C GLY A 438 72.63 -13.60 -5.97
N SER A 439 72.45 -14.73 -6.63
CA SER A 439 72.21 -14.77 -8.09
C SER A 439 70.76 -14.46 -8.51
N GLN A 440 69.81 -14.54 -7.58
CA GLN A 440 68.39 -14.30 -7.80
C GLN A 440 67.76 -13.55 -6.62
N VAL A 441 66.78 -12.68 -6.90
CA VAL A 441 65.90 -12.03 -5.90
C VAL A 441 64.45 -12.00 -6.41
N ILE A 442 63.48 -11.74 -5.53
CA ILE A 442 62.07 -11.51 -5.89
C ILE A 442 61.74 -10.04 -5.62
N TYR A 443 61.07 -9.39 -6.56
CA TYR A 443 60.43 -8.08 -6.40
C TYR A 443 58.93 -8.21 -6.18
N THR A 444 58.36 -7.39 -5.28
CA THR A 444 56.92 -7.29 -5.03
C THR A 444 56.45 -5.84 -5.18
N ALA A 445 55.38 -5.64 -5.96
CA ALA A 445 54.74 -4.35 -6.20
C ALA A 445 53.97 -3.85 -4.96
N PRO A 446 53.83 -2.52 -4.77
CA PRO A 446 53.10 -1.95 -3.64
C PRO A 446 51.59 -2.28 -3.67
N ALA A 447 50.94 -2.07 -2.53
CA ALA A 447 49.51 -2.37 -2.34
C ALA A 447 48.54 -1.37 -3.00
N THR A 448 49.06 -0.27 -3.55
CA THR A 448 48.33 0.79 -4.27
C THR A 448 49.27 1.42 -5.31
N ILE A 449 48.83 1.66 -6.55
CA ILE A 449 49.64 2.32 -7.60
C ILE A 449 48.88 3.56 -8.12
N MET A 450 49.29 4.74 -7.67
CA MET A 450 48.58 6.01 -7.97
C MET A 450 48.81 6.56 -9.39
N VAL A 451 49.91 6.17 -10.04
CA VAL A 451 50.29 6.57 -11.41
C VAL A 451 51.28 5.56 -11.99
N ASP A 452 51.27 5.37 -13.31
CA ASP A 452 52.27 4.56 -14.02
C ASP A 452 53.69 5.00 -13.62
N THR A 453 54.43 4.11 -12.94
CA THR A 453 55.70 4.41 -12.27
C THR A 453 56.75 3.37 -12.61
N GLN A 454 58.02 3.75 -12.76
CA GLN A 454 59.11 2.83 -13.05
C GLN A 454 59.98 2.56 -11.82
N VAL A 455 60.39 1.30 -11.65
CA VAL A 455 61.30 0.83 -10.61
C VAL A 455 62.50 0.18 -11.27
N THR A 456 63.72 0.64 -10.96
CA THR A 456 64.95 0.05 -11.48
C THR A 456 65.64 -0.80 -10.42
N VAL A 457 66.10 -1.99 -10.82
CA VAL A 457 66.84 -2.93 -9.98
C VAL A 457 68.19 -3.26 -10.64
N THR A 458 69.27 -3.18 -9.87
CA THR A 458 70.66 -3.23 -10.35
C THR A 458 71.45 -4.33 -9.65
N ALA A 459 72.26 -5.09 -10.39
CA ALA A 459 73.19 -6.09 -9.86
C ALA A 459 74.64 -5.73 -10.21
N THR A 460 75.58 -5.84 -9.26
CA THR A 460 77.02 -5.50 -9.43
C THR A 460 77.91 -6.67 -9.01
N SER A 461 78.95 -7.00 -9.79
CA SER A 461 79.87 -8.12 -9.49
C SER A 461 80.79 -7.84 -8.30
N MET A 462 80.95 -8.85 -7.44
CA MET A 462 81.88 -8.84 -6.31
C MET A 462 83.35 -9.08 -6.74
N SER A 463 83.62 -9.62 -7.94
CA SER A 463 84.97 -9.92 -8.43
C SER A 463 85.66 -8.71 -9.09
N ASP A 464 84.93 -7.90 -9.83
CA ASP A 464 85.36 -6.59 -10.34
C ASP A 464 84.16 -5.65 -10.31
N GLY A 465 84.05 -4.87 -9.22
CA GLY A 465 82.95 -3.91 -8.97
C GLY A 465 82.85 -2.74 -9.97
N ARG A 466 83.53 -2.83 -11.11
CA ARG A 466 83.34 -1.99 -12.31
C ARG A 466 82.37 -2.62 -13.32
N LYS A 467 81.79 -3.78 -13.00
CA LYS A 467 80.87 -4.54 -13.85
C LYS A 467 79.53 -4.72 -13.13
N ALA A 468 78.48 -4.19 -13.74
CA ALA A 468 77.12 -4.19 -13.25
C ALA A 468 76.15 -4.15 -14.43
N ASP A 469 74.90 -4.54 -14.20
CA ASP A 469 73.79 -4.40 -15.15
C ASP A 469 72.47 -4.10 -14.40
N SER A 470 71.41 -3.70 -15.10
CA SER A 470 70.15 -3.25 -14.49
C SER A 470 68.92 -3.52 -15.34
N ILE A 471 67.80 -3.77 -14.67
CA ILE A 471 66.48 -3.97 -15.28
C ILE A 471 65.46 -2.98 -14.72
N THR A 472 64.46 -2.61 -15.51
CA THR A 472 63.37 -1.71 -15.11
C THR A 472 62.03 -2.43 -15.21
N LEU A 473 61.23 -2.30 -14.16
CA LEU A 473 59.86 -2.77 -14.06
C LEU A 473 58.90 -1.55 -14.14
N VAL A 474 57.76 -1.72 -14.80
CA VAL A 474 56.70 -0.70 -14.94
C VAL A 474 55.51 -1.09 -14.07
N LEU A 475 55.24 -0.30 -13.05
CA LEU A 475 54.05 -0.44 -12.20
C LEU A 475 52.87 0.27 -12.89
N LYS A 476 51.74 -0.41 -13.07
CA LYS A 476 50.55 0.09 -13.76
C LYS A 476 49.46 0.55 -12.80
N ALA A 477 48.94 1.75 -13.06
CA ALA A 477 47.80 2.29 -12.30
C ALA A 477 46.45 1.82 -12.88
N PRO A 478 45.43 1.55 -12.04
CA PRO A 478 44.10 1.14 -12.51
C PRO A 478 43.41 2.26 -13.31
N ILE A 479 42.98 1.95 -14.53
CA ILE A 479 42.42 2.96 -15.46
C ILE A 479 40.93 3.16 -15.20
N ILE A 480 40.59 4.22 -14.46
CA ILE A 480 39.20 4.72 -14.33
C ILE A 480 38.96 5.86 -15.33
N THR A 481 38.01 5.65 -16.24
CA THR A 481 37.67 6.56 -17.33
C THR A 481 36.61 7.59 -16.91
N ALA A 482 35.59 7.16 -16.15
CA ALA A 482 34.50 8.02 -15.70
C ALA A 482 33.89 7.57 -14.36
N VAL A 483 33.27 8.52 -13.67
CA VAL A 483 32.24 8.29 -12.64
C VAL A 483 30.99 8.99 -13.15
N GLU A 484 29.88 8.26 -13.25
CA GLU A 484 28.60 8.80 -13.74
C GLU A 484 27.56 8.76 -12.62
N VAL A 485 26.93 9.90 -12.31
CA VAL A 485 25.95 10.06 -11.24
C VAL A 485 24.56 10.33 -11.80
N SER A 486 23.62 9.46 -11.45
CA SER A 486 22.19 9.64 -11.68
C SER A 486 21.43 9.81 -10.37
N VAL A 487 20.28 10.48 -10.44
CA VAL A 487 19.33 10.64 -9.33
C VAL A 487 17.97 10.11 -9.80
N ALA A 488 17.24 9.43 -8.93
CA ALA A 488 15.98 8.77 -9.31
C ALA A 488 14.90 9.77 -9.79
N ARG A 489 14.93 11.01 -9.31
CA ARG A 489 14.03 12.12 -9.70
C ARG A 489 14.79 13.46 -9.68
N PRO A 490 14.47 14.42 -10.57
CA PRO A 490 15.14 15.74 -10.61
C PRO A 490 14.61 16.74 -9.58
N GLN A 491 13.48 16.43 -8.93
CA GLN A 491 12.86 17.23 -7.88
C GLN A 491 12.22 16.32 -6.83
N LEU A 492 11.96 16.86 -5.63
CA LEU A 492 11.16 16.27 -4.55
C LEU A 492 10.63 17.35 -3.61
N TYR A 493 9.69 17.01 -2.74
CA TYR A 493 9.26 17.89 -1.64
C TYR A 493 10.21 17.86 -0.43
N ALA A 494 10.23 18.97 0.30
CA ALA A 494 10.94 19.15 1.57
C ALA A 494 10.50 18.10 2.62
N GLY A 495 11.46 17.44 3.26
CA GLY A 495 11.23 16.29 4.13
C GLY A 495 11.27 14.92 3.44
N ASN A 496 11.08 14.85 2.12
CA ASN A 496 11.15 13.58 1.39
C ASN A 496 12.61 13.16 1.10
N SER A 497 12.79 11.91 0.67
CA SER A 497 14.07 11.32 0.29
C SER A 497 14.12 10.94 -1.19
N VAL A 498 15.31 10.97 -1.77
CA VAL A 498 15.61 10.46 -3.11
C VAL A 498 16.94 9.70 -3.12
N VAL A 499 17.01 8.63 -3.93
CA VAL A 499 18.23 7.84 -4.10
C VAL A 499 19.05 8.37 -5.28
N PHE A 500 20.33 8.60 -5.01
CA PHE A 500 21.38 8.80 -6.00
C PHE A 500 22.11 7.48 -6.25
N SER A 501 22.57 7.27 -7.48
CA SER A 501 23.42 6.13 -7.83
C SER A 501 24.60 6.58 -8.68
N ALA A 502 25.78 6.01 -8.40
CA ALA A 502 27.02 6.30 -9.08
C ALA A 502 27.57 5.03 -9.72
N THR A 503 27.90 5.09 -11.01
CA THR A 503 28.56 4.00 -11.75
C THR A 503 30.01 4.37 -11.99
N VAL A 504 30.93 3.45 -11.70
CA VAL A 504 32.37 3.63 -12.00
C VAL A 504 32.72 2.84 -13.26
N SER A 505 33.33 3.51 -14.23
CA SER A 505 33.73 2.94 -15.52
C SER A 505 35.25 2.96 -15.67
N GLY A 506 35.82 1.86 -16.17
CA GLY A 506 37.26 1.68 -16.29
C GLY A 506 37.67 0.39 -17.01
N THR A 507 38.97 0.09 -17.00
CA THR A 507 39.54 -1.17 -17.49
C THR A 507 40.01 -2.01 -16.30
N ALA A 508 39.54 -3.25 -16.20
CA ALA A 508 39.77 -4.11 -15.04
C ALA A 508 41.27 -4.49 -14.87
N PRO A 509 41.76 -4.66 -13.63
CA PRO A 509 41.04 -4.53 -12.36
C PRO A 509 40.90 -3.06 -11.88
N PHE A 510 39.74 -2.70 -11.32
CA PHE A 510 39.53 -1.42 -10.61
C PHE A 510 38.48 -1.58 -9.49
N ASP A 511 38.50 -0.69 -8.50
CA ASP A 511 37.49 -0.63 -7.42
C ASP A 511 36.31 0.28 -7.82
N SER A 512 35.09 -0.19 -7.60
CA SER A 512 33.84 0.51 -7.93
C SER A 512 33.30 1.42 -6.82
N LYS A 513 33.98 1.46 -5.66
CA LYS A 513 33.59 2.34 -4.55
C LYS A 513 33.73 3.82 -4.90
N VAL A 514 32.78 4.60 -4.40
CA VAL A 514 32.83 6.06 -4.37
C VAL A 514 32.68 6.59 -2.94
N GLU A 515 33.33 7.72 -2.65
CA GLU A 515 32.98 8.57 -1.52
C GLU A 515 31.82 9.48 -1.92
N TRP A 516 30.77 9.49 -1.11
CA TRP A 516 29.60 10.34 -1.27
C TRP A 516 29.75 11.62 -0.44
N LYS A 517 29.47 12.77 -1.04
CA LYS A 517 29.53 14.07 -0.39
C LYS A 517 28.34 14.94 -0.75
N LEU A 518 27.72 15.55 0.26
CA LEU A 518 26.80 16.67 0.06
C LEU A 518 27.62 17.95 -0.14
N VAL A 519 27.36 18.67 -1.24
CA VAL A 519 28.14 19.85 -1.68
C VAL A 519 27.42 21.16 -1.34
N SER A 520 26.10 21.11 -1.23
CA SER A 520 25.21 22.18 -0.76
C SER A 520 24.90 22.07 0.74
N ASP A 521 24.63 23.18 1.40
CA ASP A 521 24.09 23.15 2.77
C ASP A 521 22.63 22.66 2.79
N GLY A 522 22.28 21.83 3.78
CA GLY A 522 20.89 21.43 4.08
C GLY A 522 20.51 19.99 3.71
N GLY A 523 19.88 19.29 4.67
CA GLY A 523 19.45 17.89 4.55
C GLY A 523 20.48 16.89 5.09
N VAL A 524 20.22 15.61 4.87
CA VAL A 524 21.06 14.48 5.33
C VAL A 524 21.40 13.59 4.14
N LEU A 525 22.65 13.12 4.06
CA LEU A 525 23.12 12.18 3.04
C LEU A 525 23.63 10.90 3.71
N GLU A 526 23.06 9.76 3.35
CA GLU A 526 23.38 8.44 3.89
C GLU A 526 23.88 7.54 2.76
N ALA A 527 25.07 6.94 2.91
CA ALA A 527 25.57 5.94 1.97
C ALA A 527 24.82 4.60 2.18
N LEU A 528 24.27 4.03 1.11
CA LEU A 528 23.49 2.80 1.19
C LEU A 528 24.39 1.55 1.06
N PRO A 529 23.97 0.38 1.58
CA PRO A 529 24.72 -0.87 1.42
C PRO A 529 24.96 -1.24 -0.05
N ALA A 530 26.09 -1.91 -0.31
CA ALA A 530 26.45 -2.35 -1.65
C ALA A 530 25.49 -3.44 -2.19
N ASP A 531 24.99 -3.24 -3.41
CA ASP A 531 24.13 -4.19 -4.11
C ASP A 531 24.98 -5.27 -4.80
N ALA A 532 24.95 -6.49 -4.27
CA ALA A 532 25.68 -7.63 -4.83
C ALA A 532 25.22 -8.03 -6.25
N SER A 533 24.03 -7.61 -6.69
CA SER A 533 23.57 -7.79 -8.08
C SER A 533 24.09 -6.71 -9.04
N ARG A 534 24.68 -5.62 -8.52
CA ARG A 534 25.19 -4.46 -9.29
C ARG A 534 26.57 -4.03 -8.78
N PRO A 535 27.61 -4.90 -8.82
CA PRO A 535 28.90 -4.63 -8.19
C PRO A 535 29.66 -3.40 -8.73
N ASN A 536 29.28 -2.86 -9.88
CA ASN A 536 29.87 -1.64 -10.46
C ASN A 536 29.15 -0.34 -10.06
N MET A 537 28.11 -0.43 -9.22
CA MET A 537 27.30 0.71 -8.77
C MET A 537 27.39 0.91 -7.25
N SER A 538 27.49 2.17 -6.85
CA SER A 538 27.31 2.64 -5.47
C SER A 538 26.01 3.44 -5.35
N PHE A 539 25.42 3.50 -4.15
CA PHE A 539 24.15 4.21 -3.91
C PHE A 539 24.20 5.08 -2.66
N ALA A 540 23.43 6.17 -2.63
CA ALA A 540 23.21 7.00 -1.44
C ALA A 540 21.78 7.55 -1.41
N ARG A 541 21.21 7.66 -0.20
CA ARG A 541 19.94 8.33 0.06
C ARG A 541 20.22 9.77 0.50
N TYR A 542 19.64 10.74 -0.21
CA TYR A 542 19.52 12.11 0.27
C TYR A 542 18.12 12.29 0.86
N THR A 543 18.03 12.82 2.08
CA THR A 543 16.77 13.26 2.70
C THR A 543 16.78 14.79 2.79
N ALA A 544 15.81 15.42 2.13
CA ALA A 544 15.64 16.86 2.14
C ALA A 544 15.20 17.35 3.52
N PRO A 545 15.67 18.53 3.99
CA PRO A 545 15.11 19.13 5.20
C PRO A 545 13.68 19.60 4.93
N ARG A 546 12.81 19.66 5.94
CA ARG A 546 11.60 20.50 5.89
C ARG A 546 12.07 21.97 5.79
N THR A 547 11.57 22.69 4.78
CA THR A 547 11.94 24.08 4.48
C THR A 547 10.74 24.84 3.92
N ALA A 548 10.58 26.11 4.31
CA ALA A 548 9.53 26.99 3.79
C ALA A 548 9.87 27.60 2.42
N THR A 549 11.14 27.54 2.00
CA THR A 549 11.59 28.02 0.69
C THR A 549 12.27 26.90 -0.10
N ALA A 550 12.19 26.98 -1.43
CA ALA A 550 12.85 26.01 -2.32
C ALA A 550 14.38 26.10 -2.20
N LEU A 551 15.07 24.95 -2.32
CA LEU A 551 16.53 24.89 -2.36
C LEU A 551 17.03 23.86 -3.37
N THR A 552 18.25 24.05 -3.87
CA THR A 552 18.92 23.07 -4.75
C THR A 552 19.91 22.26 -3.94
N ALA A 553 19.66 20.96 -3.77
CA ALA A 553 20.60 20.06 -3.12
C ALA A 553 21.54 19.43 -4.15
N THR A 554 22.85 19.42 -3.91
CA THR A 554 23.87 18.88 -4.82
C THR A 554 24.69 17.80 -4.14
N VAL A 555 24.70 16.60 -4.73
CA VAL A 555 25.43 15.41 -4.25
C VAL A 555 26.55 15.09 -5.23
N GLN A 556 27.75 14.88 -4.71
CA GLN A 556 28.95 14.44 -5.43
C GLN A 556 29.28 12.99 -5.10
N ALA A 557 29.69 12.23 -6.12
CA ALA A 557 30.36 10.94 -5.95
C ALA A 557 31.78 11.03 -6.52
N THR A 558 32.77 10.65 -5.71
CA THR A 558 34.20 10.67 -6.08
C THR A 558 34.77 9.26 -6.01
N SER A 559 35.46 8.77 -7.03
CA SER A 559 36.03 7.41 -7.01
C SER A 559 37.11 7.27 -5.94
N VAL A 560 37.03 6.21 -5.14
CA VAL A 560 38.06 5.89 -4.12
C VAL A 560 39.40 5.54 -4.78
N ALA A 561 39.36 4.77 -5.88
CA ALA A 561 40.56 4.35 -6.60
C ALA A 561 41.13 5.43 -7.54
N ASN A 562 40.37 6.49 -7.86
CA ASN A 562 40.92 7.69 -8.48
C ASN A 562 40.18 8.96 -8.03
N PRO A 563 40.66 9.62 -6.94
CA PRO A 563 40.02 10.83 -6.40
C PRO A 563 39.97 12.05 -7.33
N THR A 564 40.63 12.01 -8.50
CA THR A 564 40.47 13.06 -9.54
C THR A 564 39.21 12.87 -10.40
N ARG A 565 38.52 11.73 -10.26
CA ARG A 565 37.29 11.40 -10.98
C ARG A 565 36.08 11.53 -10.06
N SER A 566 35.23 12.52 -10.34
CA SER A 566 33.95 12.73 -9.68
C SER A 566 32.93 13.34 -10.64
N GLU A 567 31.64 13.06 -10.44
CA GLU A 567 30.53 13.86 -10.97
C GLU A 567 29.70 14.39 -9.79
N SER A 568 29.05 15.53 -9.98
CA SER A 568 28.03 16.08 -9.07
C SER A 568 26.69 16.16 -9.77
N LYS A 569 25.61 15.78 -9.09
CA LYS A 569 24.23 15.85 -9.59
C LYS A 569 23.36 16.60 -8.58
N SER A 570 22.45 17.41 -9.09
CA SER A 570 21.58 18.25 -8.26
C SER A 570 20.12 17.82 -8.36
N VAL A 571 19.38 18.04 -7.28
CA VAL A 571 17.93 17.82 -7.18
C VAL A 571 17.27 19.06 -6.58
N GLN A 572 16.09 19.44 -7.07
CA GLN A 572 15.33 20.57 -6.55
C GLN A 572 14.42 20.14 -5.41
N VAL A 573 14.60 20.76 -4.24
CA VAL A 573 13.71 20.59 -3.08
C VAL A 573 12.67 21.70 -3.13
N MET A 574 11.42 21.35 -3.33
CA MET A 574 10.27 22.26 -3.25
C MET A 574 9.78 22.35 -1.79
N PRO A 575 9.32 23.52 -1.30
CA PRO A 575 8.64 23.59 -0.01
C PRO A 575 7.36 22.76 -0.05
N VAL A 576 6.89 22.27 1.10
CA VAL A 576 5.60 21.56 1.20
C VAL A 576 4.47 22.59 1.04
N PRO A 577 3.60 22.48 0.02
CA PRO A 577 2.62 23.51 -0.30
C PRO A 577 1.30 23.37 0.48
N LEU A 578 0.92 22.14 0.82
CA LEU A 578 -0.27 21.82 1.61
C LEU A 578 0.14 20.89 2.76
N SER A 579 -0.37 21.16 3.96
CA SER A 579 -0.23 20.26 5.12
C SER A 579 -1.59 19.77 5.60
N ILE A 580 -1.65 18.53 6.09
CA ILE A 580 -2.78 18.06 6.91
C ILE A 580 -2.59 18.66 8.32
N THR A 581 -3.51 19.45 8.84
CA THR A 581 -3.29 20.16 10.12
C THR A 581 -4.03 19.52 11.29
N GLU A 582 -5.26 19.07 11.07
CA GLU A 582 -6.11 18.43 12.07
C GLU A 582 -6.87 17.24 11.46
N VAL A 583 -7.14 16.20 12.25
CA VAL A 583 -7.91 15.00 11.84
C VAL A 583 -8.84 14.61 12.98
N SER A 584 -10.15 14.63 12.77
CA SER A 584 -11.13 14.22 13.78
C SER A 584 -11.45 12.73 13.75
N SER A 585 -11.88 12.21 14.89
CA SER A 585 -12.40 10.86 15.06
C SER A 585 -13.74 10.62 14.35
N ALA A 586 -14.10 9.34 14.20
CA ALA A 586 -15.45 8.93 13.81
C ALA A 586 -16.49 9.30 14.89
N THR A 587 -17.57 9.97 14.50
CA THR A 587 -18.70 10.37 15.37
C THR A 587 -19.61 9.23 15.80
N VAL A 588 -19.68 8.21 14.97
CA VAL A 588 -20.26 6.90 15.22
C VAL A 588 -19.45 5.89 14.45
N SER A 589 -19.50 4.62 14.85
CA SER A 589 -18.70 3.55 14.22
C SER A 589 -18.67 3.60 12.69
N ASN A 590 -19.80 3.93 12.03
CA ASN A 590 -20.00 3.93 10.58
C ASN A 590 -19.85 5.28 9.85
N ARG A 591 -19.25 6.30 10.48
CA ARG A 591 -18.97 7.59 9.83
C ARG A 591 -17.48 7.93 9.89
N PRO A 592 -16.79 8.18 8.76
CA PRO A 592 -15.46 8.80 8.81
C PRO A 592 -15.58 10.19 9.45
N GLY A 593 -14.57 10.58 10.23
CA GLY A 593 -14.41 11.96 10.67
C GLY A 593 -14.12 12.91 9.50
N TRP A 594 -13.60 14.08 9.84
CA TRP A 594 -13.09 15.06 8.89
C TRP A 594 -11.57 15.18 9.02
N LEU A 595 -10.90 15.70 7.98
CA LEU A 595 -9.55 16.24 8.11
C LEU A 595 -9.50 17.67 7.61
N GLU A 596 -8.48 18.39 8.02
CA GLU A 596 -8.19 19.75 7.57
C GLU A 596 -6.92 19.77 6.72
N LEU A 597 -6.97 20.55 5.63
CA LEU A 597 -5.80 20.94 4.84
C LEU A 597 -5.57 22.44 4.96
N ARG A 598 -4.30 22.83 5.05
CA ARG A 598 -3.85 24.24 5.11
C ARG A 598 -2.92 24.54 3.94
N ASN A 599 -3.04 25.73 3.35
CA ASN A 599 -2.05 26.28 2.41
C ASN A 599 -0.88 26.92 3.17
N ASP A 600 0.33 26.40 2.98
CA ASP A 600 1.56 26.88 3.63
C ASP A 600 2.43 27.77 2.73
N THR A 601 1.96 28.10 1.52
CA THR A 601 2.64 29.00 0.59
C THR A 601 2.12 30.44 0.68
N ASP A 602 2.85 31.36 0.05
CA ASP A 602 2.51 32.76 -0.16
C ASP A 602 1.58 32.99 -1.37
N GLU A 603 1.22 31.95 -2.12
CA GLU A 603 0.39 31.99 -3.33
C GLU A 603 -0.87 31.10 -3.22
N SER A 604 -1.86 31.31 -4.10
CA SER A 604 -3.09 30.48 -4.08
C SER A 604 -2.88 29.11 -4.70
N ILE A 605 -3.33 28.05 -4.03
CA ILE A 605 -3.18 26.65 -4.47
C ILE A 605 -4.48 26.14 -5.09
N GLN A 606 -4.38 25.44 -6.22
CA GLN A 606 -5.49 24.71 -6.83
C GLN A 606 -5.56 23.28 -6.29
N LEU A 607 -6.61 22.94 -5.54
CA LEU A 607 -6.73 21.64 -4.88
C LEU A 607 -6.83 20.45 -5.85
N ALA A 608 -7.33 20.66 -7.08
CA ALA A 608 -7.42 19.61 -8.10
C ALA A 608 -6.06 19.04 -8.57
N ASP A 609 -4.96 19.72 -8.26
CA ASP A 609 -3.59 19.21 -8.48
C ASP A 609 -3.22 18.09 -7.46
N TYR A 610 -4.11 17.80 -6.50
CA TYR A 610 -3.88 16.91 -5.36
C TYR A 610 -4.98 15.86 -5.19
N ALA A 611 -4.65 14.78 -4.49
CA ALA A 611 -5.55 13.70 -4.16
C ALA A 611 -5.19 13.10 -2.79
N LEU A 612 -6.18 12.61 -2.05
CA LEU A 612 -5.94 11.85 -0.83
C LEU A 612 -5.86 10.35 -1.14
N ARG A 613 -4.76 9.72 -0.76
CA ARG A 613 -4.60 8.26 -0.76
C ARG A 613 -4.94 7.73 0.63
N ALA A 614 -5.99 6.92 0.71
CA ALA A 614 -6.57 6.42 1.98
C ALA A 614 -7.26 5.07 1.77
N ARG A 615 -7.73 4.43 2.84
CA ARG A 615 -8.65 3.28 2.72
C ARG A 615 -10.04 3.74 2.29
N GLY A 616 -10.71 2.95 1.46
CA GLY A 616 -12.09 3.20 1.06
C GLY A 616 -13.13 2.53 1.97
N PHE A 617 -14.29 3.15 2.12
CA PHE A 617 -15.51 2.57 2.69
C PHE A 617 -16.65 2.62 1.67
N ASP A 618 -17.30 1.48 1.43
CA ASP A 618 -18.36 1.33 0.43
C ASP A 618 -19.74 1.65 1.01
N THR A 619 -20.34 2.76 0.55
CA THR A 619 -21.65 3.22 1.01
C THR A 619 -22.82 2.57 0.27
N SER A 620 -22.59 1.59 -0.62
CA SER A 620 -23.66 0.87 -1.32
C SER A 620 -24.28 -0.28 -0.52
N SER A 621 -23.57 -0.76 0.51
CA SER A 621 -24.02 -1.85 1.38
C SER A 621 -24.34 -1.37 2.80
N SER A 622 -25.40 -1.92 3.40
CA SER A 622 -25.70 -1.76 4.83
C SER A 622 -24.76 -2.55 5.76
N THR A 623 -23.71 -3.16 5.20
CA THR A 623 -22.70 -3.95 5.88
C THR A 623 -21.30 -3.40 5.64
N TRP A 624 -20.39 -3.72 6.55
CA TRP A 624 -19.02 -3.21 6.62
C TRP A 624 -18.09 -3.74 5.53
N VAL A 625 -18.18 -3.18 4.33
CA VAL A 625 -17.28 -3.48 3.21
C VAL A 625 -16.19 -2.41 3.13
N PHE A 626 -15.12 -2.61 3.90
CA PHE A 626 -13.86 -1.92 3.68
C PHE A 626 -13.32 -2.25 2.29
N LYS A 627 -12.77 -1.26 1.60
CA LYS A 627 -11.94 -1.45 0.41
C LYS A 627 -10.47 -1.33 0.77
N ASP A 628 -9.63 -1.84 -0.13
CA ASP A 628 -8.20 -1.56 -0.12
C ASP A 628 -7.92 -0.07 -0.35
N ILE A 629 -6.64 0.26 -0.48
CA ILE A 629 -6.18 1.65 -0.63
C ILE A 629 -6.61 2.21 -1.98
N MET A 630 -7.28 3.35 -1.95
CA MET A 630 -7.80 4.07 -3.10
C MET A 630 -7.27 5.51 -3.11
N LEU A 631 -7.33 6.14 -4.29
CA LEU A 631 -7.00 7.54 -4.50
C LEU A 631 -8.29 8.33 -4.69
N PHE A 632 -8.45 9.40 -3.92
CA PHE A 632 -9.61 10.30 -3.94
C PHE A 632 -9.13 11.68 -4.42
N PRO A 633 -9.28 12.02 -5.71
CA PRO A 633 -8.94 13.34 -6.24
C PRO A 633 -9.71 14.44 -5.50
N LEU A 634 -9.04 15.54 -5.14
CA LEU A 634 -9.72 16.69 -4.58
C LEU A 634 -10.45 17.47 -5.70
N PRO A 635 -11.60 18.11 -5.41
CA PRO A 635 -12.34 18.87 -6.40
C PRO A 635 -11.62 20.18 -6.79
N SER A 636 -12.02 20.75 -7.93
CA SER A 636 -11.55 22.06 -8.39
C SER A 636 -11.99 23.17 -7.43
N ARG A 637 -11.06 23.64 -6.60
CA ARG A 637 -11.19 24.80 -5.73
C ARG A 637 -9.82 25.45 -5.51
N SER A 638 -9.79 26.77 -5.47
CA SER A 638 -8.60 27.54 -5.10
C SER A 638 -8.60 27.80 -3.59
N LEU A 639 -7.45 27.59 -2.93
CA LEU A 639 -7.22 27.82 -1.51
C LEU A 639 -6.19 28.94 -1.35
N ALA A 640 -6.58 30.05 -0.71
CA ALA A 640 -5.74 31.24 -0.56
C ALA A 640 -4.52 31.00 0.36
N PRO A 641 -3.47 31.85 0.30
CA PRO A 641 -2.30 31.75 1.19
C PRO A 641 -2.69 31.70 2.67
N GLY A 642 -2.14 30.74 3.42
CA GLY A 642 -2.44 30.56 4.85
C GLY A 642 -3.85 30.07 5.18
N ALA A 643 -4.73 29.87 4.20
CA ALA A 643 -6.13 29.48 4.42
C ALA A 643 -6.27 27.97 4.70
N TYR A 644 -7.33 27.63 5.43
CA TYR A 644 -7.70 26.28 5.83
C TYR A 644 -8.93 25.78 5.06
N ILE A 645 -9.05 24.46 4.92
CA ILE A 645 -10.22 23.81 4.34
C ILE A 645 -10.46 22.41 4.92
N ILE A 646 -11.71 22.14 5.29
CA ILE A 646 -12.16 20.82 5.76
C ILE A 646 -12.45 19.89 4.58
N VAL A 647 -12.09 18.62 4.73
CA VAL A 647 -12.31 17.54 3.77
C VAL A 647 -13.03 16.38 4.47
N ALA A 648 -14.13 15.90 3.90
CA ALA A 648 -14.85 14.74 4.46
C ALA A 648 -15.43 13.80 3.38
N GLY A 649 -15.69 12.55 3.79
CA GLY A 649 -16.35 11.55 2.96
C GLY A 649 -17.87 11.78 2.86
N LYS A 650 -18.40 11.81 1.63
CA LYS A 650 -19.83 12.04 1.34
C LYS A 650 -20.63 10.73 1.32
N LEU A 651 -21.16 10.37 2.49
CA LEU A 651 -21.91 9.14 2.71
C LEU A 651 -23.23 9.14 1.92
N SER A 652 -23.98 10.25 2.00
CA SER A 652 -25.37 10.34 1.55
C SER A 652 -25.59 11.43 0.49
N ALA A 653 -26.60 11.23 -0.37
CA ALA A 653 -27.07 12.25 -1.30
C ALA A 653 -27.66 13.50 -0.60
N TRP A 654 -28.04 13.36 0.67
CA TRP A 654 -28.64 14.40 1.50
C TRP A 654 -27.60 15.37 2.12
N GLU A 655 -26.31 15.11 1.95
CA GLU A 655 -25.18 15.89 2.48
C GLU A 655 -24.71 16.93 1.44
N ASN A 656 -25.67 17.59 0.78
CA ASN A 656 -25.43 18.57 -0.29
C ASN A 656 -25.39 20.01 0.25
N PHE A 657 -24.72 20.22 1.38
CA PHE A 657 -24.51 21.54 1.94
C PHE A 657 -23.24 22.15 1.33
N ASP A 658 -23.41 23.28 0.62
CA ASP A 658 -22.32 24.03 0.01
C ASP A 658 -21.66 24.95 1.04
N SER A 659 -20.34 24.97 1.06
CA SER A 659 -19.50 25.82 1.92
C SER A 659 -18.19 26.13 1.19
N ASN A 660 -17.66 27.34 1.40
CA ASN A 660 -16.34 27.78 0.94
C ASN A 660 -15.18 27.13 1.72
N GLN A 661 -15.38 26.80 3.00
CA GLN A 661 -14.42 26.18 3.91
C GLN A 661 -14.48 24.65 3.96
N MET A 662 -15.40 23.99 3.22
CA MET A 662 -15.48 22.52 3.18
C MET A 662 -15.59 21.94 1.76
N ILE A 663 -14.92 20.81 1.51
CA ILE A 663 -15.07 19.96 0.32
C ILE A 663 -15.49 18.52 0.66
N TRP A 664 -16.28 17.94 -0.25
CA TRP A 664 -16.85 16.61 -0.14
C TRP A 664 -16.18 15.63 -1.10
N LEU A 665 -15.79 14.45 -0.62
CA LEU A 665 -15.16 13.40 -1.43
C LEU A 665 -16.04 12.14 -1.56
N LYS A 666 -16.20 11.68 -2.81
CA LYS A 666 -16.81 10.39 -3.17
C LYS A 666 -16.21 9.89 -4.48
N ALA A 667 -15.98 8.58 -4.56
CA ALA A 667 -15.55 7.88 -5.76
C ALA A 667 -16.63 6.89 -6.23
N GLU A 668 -16.78 6.74 -7.54
CA GLU A 668 -17.79 5.88 -8.15
C GLU A 668 -17.55 4.38 -7.82
N PRO A 669 -18.61 3.57 -7.63
CA PRO A 669 -20.03 3.96 -7.62
C PRO A 669 -20.52 4.50 -6.27
N ALA A 670 -19.78 4.26 -5.18
CA ALA A 670 -20.26 4.51 -3.82
C ALA A 670 -19.18 4.61 -2.73
N THR A 671 -17.90 4.85 -3.05
CA THR A 671 -16.82 4.75 -2.05
C THR A 671 -16.41 6.12 -1.49
N VAL A 672 -16.16 6.20 -0.17
CA VAL A 672 -15.62 7.40 0.51
C VAL A 672 -14.28 7.10 1.20
N PRO A 673 -13.41 8.08 1.48
CA PRO A 673 -12.24 7.87 2.32
C PRO A 673 -12.64 7.52 3.77
N LEU A 674 -11.85 6.68 4.44
CA LEU A 674 -12.08 6.24 5.82
C LEU A 674 -10.90 6.52 6.76
N TRP A 675 -11.16 7.34 7.78
CA TRP A 675 -10.22 7.70 8.83
C TRP A 675 -10.72 7.16 10.18
N ALA A 676 -10.48 5.87 10.42
CA ALA A 676 -10.94 5.15 11.60
C ALA A 676 -9.94 4.04 11.99
N GLY A 677 -9.68 3.88 13.29
CA GLY A 677 -8.81 2.86 13.86
C GLY A 677 -7.35 2.94 13.41
N SER A 678 -6.74 1.79 13.15
CA SER A 678 -5.39 1.66 12.58
C SER A 678 -5.41 1.97 11.08
N THR A 679 -5.31 3.26 10.74
CA THR A 679 -5.38 3.80 9.38
C THR A 679 -4.16 4.67 9.02
N PHE A 680 -4.19 5.30 7.87
CA PHE A 680 -3.24 6.34 7.45
C PHE A 680 -3.98 7.35 6.56
N ILE A 681 -3.38 8.52 6.39
CA ILE A 681 -3.82 9.52 5.42
C ILE A 681 -2.56 10.01 4.69
N GLU A 682 -2.64 10.09 3.38
CA GLU A 682 -1.55 10.54 2.54
C GLU A 682 -2.08 11.56 1.54
N LEU A 683 -1.55 12.78 1.59
CA LEU A 683 -1.78 13.79 0.56
C LEU A 683 -0.77 13.56 -0.56
N VAL A 684 -1.28 13.35 -1.78
CA VAL A 684 -0.49 13.04 -2.96
C VAL A 684 -0.69 14.13 -4.00
N ARG A 685 0.39 14.56 -4.64
CA ARG A 685 0.32 15.43 -5.82
C ARG A 685 0.00 14.60 -7.06
N SER A 686 -1.13 14.88 -7.70
CA SER A 686 -1.79 14.02 -8.69
C SER A 686 -1.00 13.84 -9.99
N ASP A 687 -0.23 14.85 -10.42
CA ASP A 687 0.58 14.81 -11.64
C ASP A 687 1.95 14.14 -11.43
N LEU A 688 2.52 14.24 -10.22
CA LEU A 688 3.83 13.67 -9.88
C LEU A 688 3.75 12.26 -9.26
N GLY A 689 2.61 11.91 -8.65
CA GLY A 689 2.49 10.71 -7.81
C GLY A 689 3.31 10.79 -6.52
N GLU A 690 3.63 12.01 -6.08
CA GLU A 690 4.50 12.26 -4.92
C GLU A 690 3.73 12.56 -3.66
N THR A 691 4.24 12.04 -2.55
CA THR A 691 3.72 12.33 -1.21
C THR A 691 4.06 13.77 -0.88
N VAL A 692 3.02 14.58 -0.67
CA VAL A 692 3.11 15.97 -0.22
C VAL A 692 3.22 16.00 1.30
N ASP A 693 2.41 15.17 1.96
CA ASP A 693 2.31 15.08 3.41
C ASP A 693 1.64 13.74 3.83
N PHE A 694 1.94 13.23 5.02
CA PHE A 694 1.51 11.89 5.45
C PHE A 694 1.35 11.79 6.97
N ILE A 695 0.37 11.01 7.41
CA ILE A 695 0.12 10.66 8.81
C ILE A 695 -0.33 9.20 8.94
N ARG A 696 0.15 8.50 9.99
CA ARG A 696 -0.15 7.09 10.24
C ARG A 696 -0.57 6.84 11.69
N PHE A 697 -1.67 6.10 11.84
CA PHE A 697 -2.37 5.89 13.11
C PHE A 697 -2.37 4.43 13.56
N GLY A 698 -2.37 4.22 14.88
CA GLY A 698 -2.52 2.92 15.52
C GLY A 698 -1.47 1.91 15.09
N THR A 699 -1.91 0.70 14.70
CA THR A 699 -1.05 -0.39 14.22
C THR A 699 -0.86 -0.41 12.70
N SER A 700 -1.17 0.69 12.00
CA SER A 700 -1.00 0.77 10.54
C SER A 700 0.47 0.65 10.14
N THR A 701 0.75 -0.22 9.17
CA THR A 701 2.09 -0.47 8.60
C THR A 701 2.29 0.19 7.23
N GLN A 702 1.35 1.05 6.79
CA GLN A 702 1.45 1.67 5.48
C GLN A 702 2.73 2.52 5.35
N VAL A 703 3.39 2.42 4.21
CA VAL A 703 4.50 3.28 3.79
C VAL A 703 3.98 4.33 2.81
N PRO A 704 4.39 5.61 2.88
CA PRO A 704 4.09 6.60 1.85
C PRO A 704 4.63 6.19 0.47
N LEU A 705 4.08 6.78 -0.59
CA LEU A 705 4.55 6.62 -1.98
C LEU A 705 5.96 7.17 -2.20
N THR A 706 6.39 8.13 -1.36
CA THR A 706 7.72 8.74 -1.39
C THR A 706 8.43 8.50 -0.06
N GLU A 707 9.67 8.01 -0.12
CA GLU A 707 10.51 7.80 1.06
C GLU A 707 10.75 9.15 1.79
N GLY A 708 11.02 9.13 3.10
CA GLY A 708 11.21 10.34 3.92
C GLY A 708 9.93 11.05 4.37
N ALA A 709 8.80 10.86 3.67
CA ALA A 709 7.52 11.44 4.05
C ALA A 709 6.94 10.92 5.40
N TRP A 710 7.53 9.87 5.99
CA TRP A 710 7.33 9.52 7.40
C TRP A 710 8.63 9.01 8.03
N THR A 711 8.97 9.54 9.19
CA THR A 711 10.19 9.25 9.94
C THR A 711 9.92 8.23 11.05
N GLY A 712 10.48 7.03 10.89
CA GLY A 712 10.50 6.00 11.93
C GLY A 712 9.23 5.13 12.04
N ASN A 713 9.21 4.33 13.11
CA ASN A 713 8.23 3.25 13.30
C ASN A 713 7.12 3.58 14.31
N THR A 714 7.21 4.72 15.00
CA THR A 714 6.14 5.21 15.88
C THR A 714 5.00 5.76 15.03
N ASN A 715 3.77 5.54 15.51
CA ASN A 715 2.53 6.02 14.90
C ASN A 715 1.80 6.91 15.89
N VAL A 716 0.92 7.77 15.39
CA VAL A 716 -0.09 8.47 16.21
C VAL A 716 -1.03 7.42 16.81
N ALA A 717 -1.71 7.71 17.93
CA ALA A 717 -2.68 6.78 18.53
C ALA A 717 -3.76 6.35 17.50
N ALA A 718 -4.40 5.20 17.69
CA ALA A 718 -5.45 4.75 16.76
C ALA A 718 -6.63 5.75 16.78
N VAL A 719 -7.16 6.10 15.61
CA VAL A 719 -8.32 7.01 15.53
C VAL A 719 -9.53 6.33 16.18
N PRO A 720 -10.20 6.94 17.17
CA PRO A 720 -11.34 6.31 17.84
C PRO A 720 -12.46 5.88 16.89
N THR A 721 -13.12 4.78 17.24
CA THR A 721 -14.22 4.16 16.46
C THR A 721 -15.47 3.88 17.30
N ASP A 722 -15.50 4.35 18.55
CA ASP A 722 -16.62 4.14 19.49
C ASP A 722 -17.65 5.28 19.47
N GLY A 723 -17.36 6.39 18.78
CA GLY A 723 -18.23 7.56 18.64
C GLY A 723 -18.40 8.43 19.90
N SER A 724 -17.92 7.97 21.06
CA SER A 724 -18.15 8.64 22.36
C SER A 724 -16.88 9.30 22.88
N SER A 725 -15.72 8.71 22.60
CA SER A 725 -14.40 9.30 22.83
C SER A 725 -13.98 10.26 21.70
N SER A 726 -14.93 11.02 21.14
CA SER A 726 -14.62 11.94 20.04
C SER A 726 -13.53 12.93 20.45
N PHE A 727 -12.49 13.03 19.62
CA PHE A 727 -11.26 13.80 19.79
C PHE A 727 -10.71 14.14 18.40
N SER A 728 -9.89 15.19 18.30
CA SER A 728 -9.05 15.40 17.12
C SER A 728 -7.58 15.09 17.40
N PHE A 729 -6.84 14.84 16.32
CA PHE A 729 -5.39 14.76 16.30
C PHE A 729 -4.86 15.94 15.52
N ALA A 730 -4.06 16.78 16.17
CA ALA A 730 -3.57 18.04 15.67
C ALA A 730 -2.05 18.16 15.79
N ARG A 731 -1.41 18.80 14.80
CA ARG A 731 -0.04 19.33 14.90
C ARG A 731 -0.04 20.86 14.80
N MET A 732 0.88 21.52 15.49
CA MET A 732 0.94 23.00 15.51
C MET A 732 1.46 23.51 14.13
N PRO A 733 0.68 24.30 13.37
CA PRO A 733 1.15 24.84 12.10
C PRO A 733 2.40 25.73 12.28
N GLY A 734 3.41 25.54 11.43
CA GLY A 734 4.67 26.30 11.51
C GLY A 734 5.64 25.87 12.62
N ALA A 735 5.34 24.81 13.39
CA ALA A 735 6.34 24.14 14.22
C ALA A 735 7.36 23.35 13.38
N ASN A 736 8.42 22.85 14.03
CA ASN A 736 9.38 21.93 13.40
C ASN A 736 8.73 20.57 13.12
N ASP A 737 8.04 20.44 12.00
CA ASP A 737 7.50 19.19 11.47
C ASP A 737 8.64 18.19 11.19
N THR A 738 8.61 17.05 11.87
CA THR A 738 9.61 15.98 11.75
C THR A 738 9.17 14.83 10.83
N ASN A 739 8.03 14.99 10.15
CA ASN A 739 7.31 13.93 9.44
C ASN A 739 7.05 12.71 10.36
N SER A 740 6.72 12.89 11.64
CA SER A 740 6.66 11.79 12.61
C SER A 740 5.52 11.88 13.63
N ALA A 741 5.31 10.79 14.37
CA ALA A 741 4.29 10.72 15.40
C ALA A 741 4.48 11.73 16.55
N SER A 742 5.66 12.33 16.73
CA SER A 742 5.90 13.34 17.78
C SER A 742 5.38 14.74 17.42
N ASP A 743 5.06 14.99 16.16
CA ASP A 743 4.50 16.28 15.73
C ASP A 743 3.02 16.41 16.12
N TRP A 744 2.37 15.27 16.39
CA TRP A 744 0.92 15.13 16.54
C TRP A 744 0.49 14.87 17.98
N SER A 745 -0.66 15.42 18.33
CA SER A 745 -1.21 15.40 19.69
C SER A 745 -2.73 15.26 19.64
N SER A 746 -3.31 14.49 20.56
CA SER A 746 -4.76 14.44 20.74
C SER A 746 -5.23 15.75 21.39
N ARG A 747 -6.35 16.32 20.94
CA ARG A 747 -6.97 17.52 21.54
C ARG A 747 -8.39 17.20 22.04
N PRO A 748 -8.77 17.71 23.24
CA PRO A 748 -10.13 17.54 23.76
C PRO A 748 -11.15 18.48 23.13
N PHE A 749 -10.70 19.63 22.59
CA PHE A 749 -11.48 20.59 21.81
C PHE A 749 -10.88 20.62 20.39
N SER A 750 -11.72 20.60 19.36
CA SER A 750 -11.27 20.63 17.95
C SER A 750 -11.31 22.04 17.35
N THR A 751 -10.38 22.35 16.45
CA THR A 751 -10.11 23.72 15.94
C THR A 751 -10.38 23.89 14.43
N PRO A 752 -11.57 23.49 13.93
CA PRO A 752 -11.82 23.32 12.50
C PRO A 752 -11.80 24.62 11.69
N ALA A 753 -11.23 24.53 10.48
CA ALA A 753 -11.01 25.62 9.54
C ALA A 753 -10.13 26.75 10.09
N GLY A 754 -9.26 26.45 11.06
CA GLY A 754 -8.48 27.45 11.79
C GLY A 754 -7.19 26.90 12.43
N PRO A 755 -6.41 27.75 13.12
CA PRO A 755 -5.21 27.32 13.82
C PRO A 755 -5.49 26.35 14.98
N ASN A 756 -4.65 25.32 15.12
CA ASN A 756 -4.62 24.39 16.26
C ASN A 756 -4.10 25.05 17.56
N ASP A 757 -4.76 26.10 18.04
CA ASP A 757 -4.31 26.96 19.13
C ASP A 757 -4.68 26.48 20.54
N VAL A 758 -5.78 25.74 20.71
CA VAL A 758 -6.20 25.20 22.02
C VAL A 758 -5.23 24.11 22.53
N PRO A 759 -4.65 24.23 23.74
CA PRO A 759 -3.72 23.25 24.29
C PRO A 759 -4.29 21.83 24.46
N ALA A 760 -3.43 20.81 24.31
CA ALA A 760 -3.82 19.40 24.47
C ALA A 760 -4.28 18.99 25.88
N ASN A 761 -4.09 19.87 26.87
CA ASN A 761 -4.53 19.71 28.26
C ASN A 761 -5.53 20.80 28.68
N ALA A 762 -6.18 21.47 27.73
CA ALA A 762 -7.24 22.43 28.03
C ALA A 762 -8.40 21.78 28.80
N VAL A 763 -9.08 22.60 29.59
CA VAL A 763 -10.28 22.28 30.37
C VAL A 763 -11.35 23.33 30.08
N ASP A 764 -12.54 23.10 30.63
CA ASP A 764 -13.74 23.95 30.61
C ASP A 764 -14.29 23.80 32.04
N ASP A 765 -13.93 24.74 32.92
CA ASP A 765 -14.11 24.63 34.38
C ASP A 765 -15.48 25.19 34.87
N ASP A 766 -16.20 25.95 34.05
CA ASP A 766 -17.55 26.48 34.34
C ASP A 766 -18.69 25.89 33.48
N VAL A 767 -18.34 25.05 32.50
CA VAL A 767 -19.21 24.13 31.76
C VAL A 767 -20.13 24.84 30.76
N ASP A 768 -19.54 25.65 29.89
CA ASP A 768 -20.22 26.29 28.76
C ASP A 768 -19.85 25.75 27.36
N GLY A 769 -18.76 24.97 27.26
CA GLY A 769 -18.26 24.41 26.00
C GLY A 769 -17.11 25.21 25.36
N ILE A 770 -16.61 26.26 26.02
CA ILE A 770 -15.41 27.01 25.62
C ILE A 770 -14.22 26.55 26.47
N PRO A 771 -13.03 26.33 25.89
CA PRO A 771 -11.87 25.99 26.70
C PRO A 771 -11.30 27.23 27.42
N ASP A 772 -11.01 27.15 28.73
CA ASP A 772 -10.40 28.22 29.56
C ASP A 772 -9.27 28.99 28.85
N SER A 773 -8.47 28.27 28.06
CA SER A 773 -7.33 28.80 27.30
C SER A 773 -7.69 29.79 26.18
N ALA A 774 -8.96 29.88 25.79
CA ALA A 774 -9.49 30.85 24.84
C ALA A 774 -10.09 32.10 25.53
N GLU A 775 -10.34 32.01 26.83
CA GLU A 775 -10.98 33.03 27.67
C GLU A 775 -9.99 33.92 28.44
N VAL A 776 -8.74 33.94 27.99
CA VAL A 776 -7.66 34.74 28.58
C VAL A 776 -7.09 35.71 27.55
N GLU A 777 -6.44 36.78 28.00
CA GLU A 777 -5.87 37.78 27.10
C GLU A 777 -4.81 37.14 26.17
N GLY A 778 -5.06 37.15 24.86
CA GLY A 778 -4.24 36.48 23.85
C GLY A 778 -4.53 34.99 23.65
N GLY A 779 -5.46 34.41 24.42
CA GLY A 779 -6.04 33.10 24.19
C GLY A 779 -6.86 33.05 22.90
N ARG A 780 -7.01 31.87 22.29
CA ARG A 780 -7.72 31.68 21.02
C ARG A 780 -8.45 30.34 20.98
N PHE A 781 -9.48 30.26 20.14
CA PHE A 781 -10.13 29.01 19.75
C PHE A 781 -10.34 29.02 18.23
N ALA A 782 -9.62 28.17 17.49
CA ALA A 782 -9.66 28.11 16.02
C ALA A 782 -9.37 29.49 15.37
N GLY A 783 -8.51 30.29 15.99
CA GLY A 783 -8.18 31.65 15.59
C GLY A 783 -9.11 32.75 16.14
N LEU A 784 -10.25 32.40 16.75
CA LEU A 784 -11.21 33.35 17.30
C LEU A 784 -10.72 33.98 18.62
N ASP A 785 -10.89 35.30 18.75
CA ASP A 785 -10.55 36.07 19.96
C ASP A 785 -11.77 36.17 20.90
N LEU A 786 -12.20 35.03 21.45
CA LEU A 786 -13.39 34.98 22.31
C LEU A 786 -13.23 35.90 23.55
N TYR A 787 -12.02 36.05 24.08
CA TYR A 787 -11.70 37.03 25.13
C TYR A 787 -11.98 38.49 24.71
N ALA A 788 -11.59 38.91 23.50
CA ALA A 788 -11.91 40.26 23.02
C ALA A 788 -13.40 40.44 22.71
N MET A 789 -14.12 39.36 22.40
CA MET A 789 -15.58 39.38 22.22
C MET A 789 -16.32 39.49 23.57
N GLY A 790 -15.86 38.78 24.60
CA GLY A 790 -16.40 38.89 25.96
C GLY A 790 -16.09 37.76 26.94
N ALA A 791 -15.51 36.63 26.49
CA ALA A 791 -15.38 35.40 27.28
C ALA A 791 -14.37 35.48 28.44
N ARG A 792 -14.65 34.86 29.60
CA ARG A 792 -13.83 35.01 30.83
C ARG A 792 -13.88 33.76 31.72
N THR A 793 -12.74 33.11 31.95
CA THR A 793 -12.60 31.99 32.91
C THR A 793 -13.42 32.17 34.21
N ALA A 794 -14.34 31.22 34.49
CA ALA A 794 -15.35 31.28 35.55
C ALA A 794 -16.55 32.24 35.29
N GLN A 795 -16.92 32.43 34.02
CA GLN A 795 -18.09 33.17 33.52
C GLN A 795 -18.71 32.36 32.37
N ARG A 796 -19.70 31.52 32.69
CA ARG A 796 -20.52 30.84 31.67
C ARG A 796 -21.05 31.80 30.62
N ASP A 797 -20.78 31.50 29.37
CA ASP A 797 -21.07 32.34 28.22
C ASP A 797 -21.89 31.60 27.15
N ILE A 798 -22.63 32.37 26.35
CA ILE A 798 -23.39 31.86 25.21
C ILE A 798 -23.10 32.78 24.02
N PHE A 799 -22.48 32.27 22.97
CA PHE A 799 -22.27 33.00 21.73
C PHE A 799 -23.40 32.74 20.74
N ILE A 800 -23.91 33.78 20.08
CA ILE A 800 -25.00 33.65 19.11
C ILE A 800 -24.70 34.54 17.90
N GLU A 801 -24.55 33.91 16.73
CA GLU A 801 -24.52 34.58 15.43
C GLU A 801 -25.95 34.83 14.96
N VAL A 802 -26.27 36.08 14.63
CA VAL A 802 -27.61 36.50 14.21
C VAL A 802 -27.57 37.08 12.81
N ASP A 803 -27.98 36.27 11.84
CA ASP A 803 -28.24 36.71 10.48
C ASP A 803 -29.71 37.16 10.34
N HIS A 804 -30.00 37.98 9.33
CA HIS A 804 -31.35 38.37 8.97
C HIS A 804 -31.54 38.45 7.45
N MET A 805 -32.73 38.11 6.98
CA MET A 805 -33.05 38.27 5.56
C MET A 805 -32.97 39.75 5.15
N GLN A 806 -32.50 39.99 3.93
CA GLN A 806 -32.52 41.31 3.28
C GLN A 806 -33.95 41.87 3.22
N SER A 807 -34.23 42.89 4.02
CA SER A 807 -35.58 43.44 4.15
C SER A 807 -35.61 44.86 4.70
N THR A 808 -36.77 45.51 4.56
CA THR A 808 -37.14 46.73 5.30
C THR A 808 -38.18 46.44 6.39
N ASN A 809 -38.65 45.20 6.51
CA ASN A 809 -39.69 44.80 7.45
C ASN A 809 -39.13 44.73 8.88
N PRO A 810 -39.65 45.52 9.85
CA PRO A 810 -39.09 45.58 11.19
C PRO A 810 -39.21 44.25 11.96
N GLY A 811 -40.15 43.37 11.61
CA GLY A 811 -40.25 42.02 12.20
C GLY A 811 -39.12 41.08 11.78
N ILE A 812 -38.59 41.26 10.55
CA ILE A 812 -37.43 40.53 10.01
C ILE A 812 -36.11 41.15 10.48
N LEU A 813 -36.10 42.45 10.77
CA LEU A 813 -34.89 43.18 11.15
C LEU A 813 -34.70 43.16 12.68
N PRO A 814 -33.59 42.60 13.23
CA PRO A 814 -33.34 42.60 14.67
C PRO A 814 -33.33 44.01 15.27
N GLN A 815 -34.05 44.22 16.38
CA GLN A 815 -34.03 45.47 17.15
C GLN A 815 -33.04 45.36 18.32
N LYS A 816 -32.16 46.36 18.51
CA LYS A 816 -31.17 46.32 19.60
C LYS A 816 -31.84 46.17 20.97
N ASP A 817 -32.91 46.92 21.22
CA ASP A 817 -33.68 46.87 22.48
C ASP A 817 -34.25 45.48 22.81
N ALA A 818 -34.49 44.63 21.79
CA ALA A 818 -34.95 43.25 21.99
C ALA A 818 -33.80 42.30 22.40
N LEU A 819 -32.63 42.52 21.79
CA LEU A 819 -31.38 41.83 22.13
C LEU A 819 -30.89 42.22 23.53
N ASP A 820 -30.96 43.52 23.86
CA ASP A 820 -30.62 44.06 25.18
C ASP A 820 -31.48 43.42 26.29
N LYS A 821 -32.75 43.08 26.00
CA LYS A 821 -33.61 42.33 26.93
C LYS A 821 -33.14 40.89 27.15
N LEU A 822 -32.74 40.16 26.09
CA LEU A 822 -32.22 38.79 26.21
C LEU A 822 -30.96 38.78 27.09
N VAL A 823 -29.99 39.64 26.77
CA VAL A 823 -28.72 39.76 27.51
C VAL A 823 -28.97 40.10 28.97
N ALA A 824 -29.88 41.05 29.26
CA ALA A 824 -30.19 41.44 30.63
C ALA A 824 -30.81 40.32 31.49
N VAL A 825 -31.63 39.44 30.91
CA VAL A 825 -32.26 38.31 31.62
C VAL A 825 -31.22 37.25 31.98
N PHE A 826 -30.37 36.84 31.03
CA PHE A 826 -29.30 35.87 31.28
C PHE A 826 -28.22 36.43 32.23
N ALA A 827 -27.83 37.70 32.08
CA ALA A 827 -26.88 38.35 32.99
C ALA A 827 -27.40 38.40 34.44
N GLY A 828 -28.72 38.54 34.63
CA GLY A 828 -29.38 38.42 35.93
C GLY A 828 -29.28 37.02 36.58
N ARG A 829 -28.87 36.00 35.81
CA ARG A 829 -28.70 34.60 36.22
C ARG A 829 -27.23 34.15 36.23
N GLY A 830 -26.29 35.07 36.00
CA GLY A 830 -24.85 34.76 35.97
C GLY A 830 -24.45 33.92 34.76
N ILE A 831 -24.92 34.33 33.58
CA ILE A 831 -24.54 33.84 32.25
C ILE A 831 -24.48 35.06 31.34
N GLN A 832 -23.43 35.26 30.53
CA GLN A 832 -23.48 36.33 29.51
C GLN A 832 -23.92 35.79 28.16
N VAL A 833 -24.53 36.66 27.34
CA VAL A 833 -24.94 36.32 25.97
C VAL A 833 -24.25 37.28 25.01
N HIS A 834 -23.30 36.74 24.25
CA HIS A 834 -22.46 37.46 23.30
C HIS A 834 -23.06 37.34 21.90
N LEU A 835 -23.86 38.33 21.53
CA LEU A 835 -24.50 38.39 20.22
C LEU A 835 -23.57 39.03 19.19
N ASP A 836 -23.47 38.40 18.02
CA ASP A 836 -22.98 39.04 16.80
C ASP A 836 -24.16 39.25 15.85
N VAL A 837 -24.32 40.48 15.38
CA VAL A 837 -25.22 40.87 14.29
C VAL A 837 -24.41 41.63 13.22
N GLY A 838 -23.11 41.36 13.17
CA GLY A 838 -22.14 41.95 12.26
C GLY A 838 -22.23 43.48 12.17
N THR A 839 -22.21 43.97 10.93
CA THR A 839 -22.17 45.40 10.62
C THR A 839 -23.47 46.18 10.91
N ARG A 840 -24.52 45.53 11.43
CA ARG A 840 -25.87 46.11 11.60
C ARG A 840 -25.93 47.32 12.52
N PHE A 841 -25.30 47.25 13.70
CA PHE A 841 -25.33 48.32 14.70
C PHE A 841 -23.97 49.00 14.89
N SER A 842 -22.89 48.42 14.37
CA SER A 842 -21.55 49.01 14.33
C SER A 842 -20.82 48.57 13.06
N ALA A 843 -20.25 49.51 12.30
CA ALA A 843 -19.45 49.20 11.11
C ALA A 843 -18.03 48.65 11.42
N SER A 844 -17.74 48.35 12.70
CA SER A 844 -16.47 47.83 13.18
C SER A 844 -16.70 47.02 14.46
N PHE A 845 -15.79 46.09 14.76
CA PHE A 845 -15.81 45.24 15.95
C PHE A 845 -16.09 46.07 17.22
N ASP A 846 -17.18 45.76 17.89
CA ASP A 846 -17.71 46.46 19.06
C ASP A 846 -18.74 45.56 19.76
N PRO A 847 -18.32 44.75 20.75
CA PRO A 847 -19.23 43.84 21.45
C PRO A 847 -20.41 44.54 22.14
N ALA A 848 -20.22 45.77 22.62
CA ALA A 848 -21.30 46.57 23.22
C ALA A 848 -22.36 47.05 22.20
N LYS A 849 -22.11 46.83 20.90
CA LYS A 849 -23.07 47.00 19.80
C LYS A 849 -23.24 45.73 18.97
N TYR A 850 -22.91 44.55 19.51
CA TYR A 850 -23.13 43.27 18.86
C TYR A 850 -22.46 43.16 17.46
N ASN A 851 -21.19 43.55 17.37
CA ASN A 851 -20.33 43.20 16.24
C ASN A 851 -19.09 42.46 16.78
N LEU A 852 -19.08 41.14 16.59
CA LEU A 852 -18.02 40.22 17.02
C LEU A 852 -17.20 39.66 15.83
N GLY A 853 -17.46 40.16 14.60
CA GLY A 853 -16.61 39.91 13.44
C GLY A 853 -17.24 39.16 12.25
N GLN A 854 -18.49 38.67 12.29
CA GLN A 854 -19.10 37.93 11.15
C GLN A 854 -19.19 38.74 9.85
N GLY A 855 -19.10 40.08 9.93
CA GLY A 855 -19.12 40.97 8.78
C GLY A 855 -20.53 41.40 8.37
N SER A 856 -21.13 40.74 7.37
CA SER A 856 -22.45 41.10 6.85
C SER A 856 -23.51 40.12 7.34
N PRO A 857 -24.48 40.52 8.18
CA PRO A 857 -25.55 39.64 8.67
C PRO A 857 -26.68 39.43 7.64
N GLU A 858 -26.57 40.02 6.45
CA GLU A 858 -27.64 40.01 5.44
C GLU A 858 -27.61 38.74 4.58
N VAL A 859 -28.55 37.82 4.85
CA VAL A 859 -28.80 36.64 4.01
C VAL A 859 -29.86 36.91 2.93
N PRO A 860 -29.85 36.20 1.78
CA PRO A 860 -30.82 36.40 0.72
C PRO A 860 -32.28 36.27 1.19
N PHE A 861 -33.15 37.18 0.72
CA PHE A 861 -34.56 37.13 1.06
C PHE A 861 -35.27 35.92 0.42
N SER A 862 -36.04 35.19 1.24
CA SER A 862 -37.05 34.23 0.77
C SER A 862 -38.42 34.61 1.33
N ALA A 863 -39.48 34.35 0.54
CA ALA A 863 -40.85 34.57 0.97
C ALA A 863 -41.29 33.67 2.15
N ASN A 864 -40.58 32.56 2.35
CA ASN A 864 -40.79 31.58 3.40
C ASN A 864 -39.45 30.89 3.78
N ILE A 865 -39.34 30.39 5.02
CA ILE A 865 -38.14 29.74 5.58
C ILE A 865 -38.53 28.76 6.69
N ASN A 866 -37.82 27.64 6.80
CA ASN A 866 -38.04 26.65 7.85
C ASN A 866 -36.74 25.89 8.21
N MET A 867 -36.84 24.96 9.15
CA MET A 867 -35.77 24.05 9.55
C MET A 867 -35.90 22.67 8.87
N THR A 868 -36.25 22.64 7.58
CA THR A 868 -36.27 21.40 6.77
C THR A 868 -35.02 21.28 5.90
N ARG A 869 -34.78 20.07 5.37
CA ARG A 869 -33.58 19.71 4.61
C ARG A 869 -33.93 19.56 3.12
N ALA A 870 -33.53 20.53 2.30
CA ALA A 870 -33.52 20.49 0.84
C ALA A 870 -34.81 19.95 0.15
N GLY A 871 -35.91 20.72 0.24
CA GLY A 871 -37.19 20.41 -0.44
C GLY A 871 -37.58 21.36 -1.59
N GLY A 872 -36.99 22.56 -1.67
CA GLY A 872 -37.27 23.56 -2.72
C GLY A 872 -38.57 24.38 -2.56
N GLU A 873 -39.43 24.05 -1.59
CA GLU A 873 -40.67 24.81 -1.31
C GLU A 873 -40.45 26.02 -0.37
N ALA A 874 -39.35 26.02 0.40
CA ALA A 874 -38.91 27.12 1.24
C ALA A 874 -37.38 27.11 1.42
N ALA A 875 -36.82 28.24 1.92
CA ALA A 875 -35.41 28.31 2.30
C ALA A 875 -35.14 27.52 3.59
N SER A 876 -33.92 27.01 3.75
CA SER A 876 -33.48 26.23 4.92
C SER A 876 -32.47 27.01 5.77
N VAL A 877 -32.65 26.99 7.10
CA VAL A 877 -31.67 27.53 8.06
C VAL A 877 -30.31 26.84 7.90
N TYR A 878 -30.27 25.52 7.74
CA TYR A 878 -29.03 24.75 7.61
C TYR A 878 -28.25 25.08 6.32
N GLU A 879 -28.97 25.39 5.23
CA GLU A 879 -28.34 25.82 3.96
C GLU A 879 -27.72 27.22 4.12
N LEU A 880 -28.39 28.13 4.83
CA LEU A 880 -27.84 29.46 5.16
C LEU A 880 -26.62 29.34 6.10
N LYS A 881 -26.71 28.53 7.16
CA LYS A 881 -25.60 28.25 8.08
C LYS A 881 -24.38 27.66 7.36
N SER A 882 -24.56 26.80 6.37
CA SER A 882 -23.44 26.22 5.60
C SER A 882 -22.78 27.24 4.66
N ALA A 883 -23.57 28.18 4.12
CA ALA A 883 -23.11 29.15 3.14
C ALA A 883 -22.49 30.43 3.74
N ASN A 884 -22.91 30.84 4.94
CA ASN A 884 -22.56 32.15 5.53
C ASN A 884 -21.77 32.05 6.85
N MET A 885 -22.08 31.09 7.73
CA MET A 885 -21.40 30.95 9.03
C MET A 885 -20.00 30.34 8.86
N ASP A 886 -18.99 31.03 9.39
CA ASP A 886 -17.61 30.53 9.38
C ASP A 886 -17.50 29.21 10.17
N VAL A 887 -16.85 28.20 9.58
CA VAL A 887 -16.70 26.88 10.17
C VAL A 887 -15.98 26.91 11.53
N ALA A 888 -15.07 27.86 11.76
CA ALA A 888 -14.39 28.02 13.05
C ALA A 888 -15.34 28.45 14.18
N ARG A 889 -16.44 29.15 13.86
CA ARG A 889 -17.42 29.65 14.85
C ARG A 889 -18.38 28.57 15.32
N ARG A 890 -18.56 27.49 14.55
CA ARG A 890 -19.45 26.36 14.87
C ARG A 890 -19.10 25.62 16.16
N SER A 891 -17.89 25.78 16.67
CA SER A 891 -17.45 25.21 17.96
C SER A 891 -17.98 25.95 19.19
N ALA A 892 -18.51 27.17 19.06
CA ALA A 892 -18.92 28.00 20.21
C ALA A 892 -20.22 28.80 19.99
N PHE A 893 -20.60 29.07 18.73
CA PHE A 893 -21.75 29.91 18.40
C PHE A 893 -23.00 29.07 18.09
N HIS A 894 -24.14 29.43 18.70
CA HIS A 894 -25.46 29.17 18.13
C HIS A 894 -25.66 30.03 16.87
N TYR A 895 -26.51 29.57 15.94
CA TYR A 895 -26.82 30.30 14.71
C TYR A 895 -28.32 30.61 14.64
N CYS A 896 -28.63 31.90 14.54
CA CYS A 896 -29.99 32.43 14.54
C CYS A 896 -30.28 33.16 13.23
N VAL A 897 -31.40 32.84 12.59
CA VAL A 897 -31.88 33.58 11.41
C VAL A 897 -33.17 34.32 11.76
N PHE A 898 -33.20 35.64 11.53
CA PHE A 898 -34.45 36.40 11.48
C PHE A 898 -35.02 36.37 10.06
N GLY A 899 -36.16 35.71 9.90
CA GLY A 899 -36.76 35.34 8.63
C GLY A 899 -38.20 35.83 8.45
N SER A 900 -38.75 35.52 7.27
CA SER A 900 -40.05 36.02 6.78
C SER A 900 -41.26 35.35 7.45
N THR A 901 -41.47 34.06 7.19
CA THR A 901 -42.52 33.21 7.80
C THR A 901 -42.24 31.73 7.50
N GLN A 902 -42.75 30.82 8.34
CA GLN A 902 -42.73 29.38 8.08
C GLN A 902 -43.88 28.91 7.16
N SER A 903 -44.91 29.74 6.99
CA SER A 903 -46.06 29.38 6.16
C SER A 903 -45.76 29.52 4.67
N LEU A 904 -45.87 28.41 3.92
CA LEU A 904 -45.53 28.36 2.48
C LEU A 904 -46.26 29.39 1.61
N ASN A 905 -47.45 29.81 2.02
CA ASN A 905 -48.30 30.81 1.35
C ASN A 905 -47.93 32.28 1.68
N GLY A 906 -46.91 32.52 2.51
CA GLY A 906 -46.52 33.87 2.94
C GLY A 906 -47.39 34.50 4.04
N SER A 907 -48.32 33.75 4.67
CA SER A 907 -49.13 34.27 5.78
C SER A 907 -48.40 34.26 7.12
N ALA A 908 -48.97 34.92 8.13
CA ALA A 908 -48.52 34.77 9.51
C ALA A 908 -48.83 33.36 10.04
N GLY A 909 -47.94 32.84 10.88
CA GLY A 909 -48.00 31.50 11.44
C GLY A 909 -47.18 31.43 12.73
N ILE A 910 -46.33 30.41 12.85
CA ILE A 910 -45.47 30.17 14.01
C ILE A 910 -44.47 31.33 14.22
N SER A 911 -44.24 31.74 15.48
CA SER A 911 -43.45 32.94 15.80
C SER A 911 -41.94 32.74 15.63
N GLY A 912 -41.44 31.56 15.98
CA GLY A 912 -40.08 31.07 15.75
C GLY A 912 -40.07 29.54 15.66
N ILE A 913 -38.90 28.93 15.57
CA ILE A 913 -38.70 27.47 15.72
C ILE A 913 -37.21 27.19 15.95
N ALA A 914 -36.87 26.16 16.72
CA ALA A 914 -35.48 25.83 17.06
C ALA A 914 -35.23 24.31 17.21
N GLU A 915 -33.97 23.94 17.27
CA GLU A 915 -33.54 22.59 17.67
C GLU A 915 -33.75 22.33 19.16
N ARG A 916 -33.95 21.06 19.53
CA ARG A 916 -33.91 20.61 20.93
C ARG A 916 -32.53 20.04 21.23
N LEU A 917 -31.81 20.61 22.20
CA LEU A 917 -30.41 20.27 22.50
C LEU A 917 -29.49 20.41 21.27
N GLY A 918 -29.62 21.54 20.56
CA GLY A 918 -28.88 21.86 19.34
C GLY A 918 -28.37 23.29 19.33
N ASN A 919 -28.03 23.80 18.15
CA ASN A 919 -27.44 25.13 17.99
C ASN A 919 -28.12 26.02 16.94
N ASP A 920 -29.05 25.50 16.13
CA ASP A 920 -29.78 26.29 15.14
C ASP A 920 -31.14 26.80 15.66
N LEU A 921 -31.48 28.05 15.34
CA LEU A 921 -32.79 28.65 15.64
C LEU A 921 -33.25 29.69 14.60
N LEU A 922 -34.57 29.93 14.55
CA LEU A 922 -35.24 30.73 13.54
C LEU A 922 -36.34 31.61 14.16
N VAL A 923 -36.29 32.93 13.91
CA VAL A 923 -37.33 33.90 14.32
C VAL A 923 -38.12 34.33 13.10
N THR A 924 -39.44 34.09 13.04
CA THR A 924 -40.28 34.24 11.85
C THR A 924 -41.42 35.26 12.00
N LEU A 925 -41.13 36.37 12.66
CA LEU A 925 -42.06 37.47 12.92
C LEU A 925 -42.34 38.38 11.71
N GLY A 926 -41.73 38.15 10.54
CA GLY A 926 -41.89 39.01 9.37
C GLY A 926 -43.35 39.18 8.89
N ALA A 927 -44.15 38.12 8.92
CA ALA A 927 -45.55 38.19 8.51
C ALA A 927 -46.52 38.79 9.56
N PHE A 928 -46.04 39.13 10.77
CA PHE A 928 -46.88 39.57 11.90
C PHE A 928 -47.32 41.05 11.84
N LYS A 929 -46.99 41.79 10.76
CA LYS A 929 -47.28 43.24 10.60
C LYS A 929 -46.82 44.13 11.77
N LEU A 930 -45.68 43.81 12.35
CA LEU A 930 -45.09 44.63 13.42
C LEU A 930 -44.64 45.99 12.86
N SER A 931 -44.67 47.04 13.69
CA SER A 931 -44.28 48.40 13.30
C SER A 931 -43.58 49.15 14.43
N THR A 932 -42.89 50.24 14.10
CA THR A 932 -42.21 51.16 15.03
C THR A 932 -42.93 52.51 15.19
N ASP A 933 -44.05 52.76 14.51
CA ASP A 933 -44.72 54.07 14.41
C ASP A 933 -45.13 54.66 15.77
N THR A 934 -45.80 53.85 16.60
CA THR A 934 -46.19 54.24 17.96
C THR A 934 -45.34 53.51 19.00
N ALA A 935 -45.27 54.08 20.22
CA ALA A 935 -44.59 53.45 21.34
C ALA A 935 -45.17 52.05 21.66
N ALA A 936 -46.50 51.88 21.55
CA ALA A 936 -47.15 50.59 21.81
C ALA A 936 -46.79 49.53 20.75
N GLN A 937 -46.83 49.87 19.45
CA GLN A 937 -46.41 48.95 18.39
C GLN A 937 -44.91 48.60 18.50
N ARG A 938 -44.06 49.58 18.84
CA ARG A 938 -42.63 49.37 19.05
C ARG A 938 -42.35 48.47 20.26
N ASN A 939 -43.10 48.63 21.36
CA ASN A 939 -43.03 47.72 22.49
C ASN A 939 -43.42 46.30 22.07
N VAL A 940 -44.51 46.10 21.32
CA VAL A 940 -44.90 44.77 20.81
C VAL A 940 -43.82 44.16 19.95
N LEU A 941 -43.22 44.94 19.02
CA LEU A 941 -42.09 44.49 18.19
C LEU A 941 -40.90 44.02 19.05
N ILE A 942 -40.47 44.84 20.01
CA ILE A 942 -39.33 44.56 20.89
C ILE A 942 -39.61 43.34 21.77
N ASN A 943 -40.79 43.30 22.39
CA ASN A 943 -41.20 42.24 23.31
C ASN A 943 -41.37 40.90 22.60
N TYR A 944 -41.94 40.88 21.38
CA TYR A 944 -42.10 39.65 20.60
C TYR A 944 -40.76 39.15 20.07
N GLN A 945 -39.89 40.02 19.52
CA GLN A 945 -38.55 39.59 19.10
C GLN A 945 -37.75 39.03 20.29
N ALA A 946 -37.79 39.69 21.44
CA ALA A 946 -37.05 39.25 22.64
C ALA A 946 -37.59 37.92 23.20
N ALA A 947 -38.91 37.78 23.30
CA ALA A 947 -39.53 36.59 23.90
C ALA A 947 -39.51 35.37 22.97
N THR A 948 -39.73 35.55 21.66
CA THR A 948 -39.53 34.47 20.67
C THR A 948 -38.05 34.04 20.68
N LEU A 949 -37.09 34.98 20.60
CA LEU A 949 -35.67 34.64 20.61
C LEU A 949 -35.25 33.88 21.89
N MET A 950 -35.80 34.27 23.06
CA MET A 950 -35.55 33.56 24.32
C MET A 950 -36.23 32.18 24.36
N HIS A 951 -37.43 32.03 23.80
CA HIS A 951 -38.12 30.74 23.68
C HIS A 951 -37.32 29.77 22.79
N GLU A 952 -36.94 30.21 21.60
CA GLU A 952 -36.14 29.43 20.65
C GLU A 952 -34.77 29.04 21.22
N LEU A 953 -34.08 29.97 21.89
CA LEU A 953 -32.84 29.66 22.60
C LEU A 953 -33.06 28.64 23.73
N GLY A 954 -34.20 28.68 24.42
CA GLY A 954 -34.56 27.72 25.46
C GLY A 954 -34.62 26.28 24.95
N HIS A 955 -35.10 26.05 23.73
CA HIS A 955 -35.07 24.72 23.11
C HIS A 955 -33.64 24.23 22.81
N ASN A 956 -32.78 25.12 22.29
CA ASN A 956 -31.36 24.81 22.10
C ASN A 956 -30.69 24.43 23.43
N LEU A 957 -31.01 25.16 24.51
CA LEU A 957 -30.56 24.89 25.88
C LEU A 957 -31.27 23.69 26.57
N GLY A 958 -32.13 22.97 25.86
CA GLY A 958 -32.73 21.70 26.29
C GLY A 958 -34.15 21.75 26.86
N LEU A 959 -34.76 22.92 26.94
CA LEU A 959 -36.12 23.09 27.46
C LEU A 959 -37.20 22.64 26.46
N ARG A 960 -38.39 22.35 26.98
CA ARG A 960 -39.65 22.07 26.27
C ARG A 960 -40.73 23.05 26.77
N HIS A 961 -41.91 23.07 26.15
CA HIS A 961 -42.95 24.06 26.50
C HIS A 961 -43.51 23.98 27.92
N GLY A 962 -43.30 22.83 28.59
CA GLY A 962 -43.57 22.63 30.01
C GLY A 962 -42.31 22.44 30.86
N GLY A 963 -41.13 22.86 30.37
CA GLY A 963 -39.82 22.70 31.01
C GLY A 963 -39.14 21.41 30.57
N ASN A 964 -39.50 20.29 31.19
CA ASN A 964 -39.00 18.95 30.84
C ASN A 964 -40.02 18.07 30.09
N VAL A 965 -41.19 18.63 29.76
CA VAL A 965 -42.30 17.97 29.07
C VAL A 965 -42.91 18.91 28.03
N ASP A 966 -43.64 18.36 27.05
CA ASP A 966 -44.26 19.14 25.98
C ASP A 966 -45.62 19.75 26.37
N ALA A 967 -46.15 19.39 27.55
CA ALA A 967 -47.40 19.92 28.08
C ALA A 967 -47.32 21.44 28.32
N ASN A 968 -48.15 22.19 27.61
CA ASN A 968 -48.14 23.65 27.54
C ASN A 968 -49.25 24.27 28.43
N TYR A 969 -49.42 25.60 28.43
CA TYR A 969 -50.49 26.34 29.12
C TYR A 969 -50.61 26.12 30.65
N LYS A 970 -49.58 25.58 31.29
CA LYS A 970 -49.49 25.26 32.73
C LYS A 970 -49.47 26.53 33.60
N PRO A 971 -50.48 26.81 34.46
CA PRO A 971 -50.54 28.09 35.20
C PRO A 971 -49.45 28.30 36.27
N ASN A 972 -48.83 27.22 36.77
CA ASN A 972 -47.76 27.27 37.78
C ASN A 972 -46.34 27.37 37.19
N TYR A 973 -46.19 27.01 35.91
CA TYR A 973 -44.93 27.02 35.16
C TYR A 973 -44.74 28.36 34.46
N LEU A 974 -44.19 29.32 35.21
CA LEU A 974 -43.95 30.70 34.77
C LEU A 974 -42.62 30.78 34.01
N SER A 975 -42.68 30.45 32.73
CA SER A 975 -41.55 30.47 31.80
C SER A 975 -41.97 31.01 30.44
N VAL A 976 -41.06 31.68 29.73
CA VAL A 976 -41.27 32.09 28.33
C VAL A 976 -41.49 30.89 27.39
N MET A 977 -41.07 29.68 27.79
CA MET A 977 -41.34 28.41 27.08
C MET A 977 -42.83 28.05 27.00
N ASN A 978 -43.66 28.61 27.88
CA ASN A 978 -45.09 28.35 27.95
C ASN A 978 -45.86 29.40 27.13
N TYR A 979 -46.66 28.98 26.14
CA TYR A 979 -47.37 29.87 25.22
C TYR A 979 -48.38 30.79 25.91
N MET A 980 -48.85 30.46 27.13
CA MET A 980 -49.66 31.38 27.95
C MET A 980 -48.89 32.69 28.26
N TYR A 981 -47.57 32.59 28.36
CA TYR A 981 -46.67 33.68 28.74
C TYR A 981 -45.78 34.18 27.60
N GLN A 982 -45.34 33.34 26.65
CA GLN A 982 -44.41 33.69 25.57
C GLN A 982 -44.68 35.08 24.95
N LEU A 983 -45.87 35.28 24.36
CA LEU A 983 -46.26 36.54 23.72
C LEU A 983 -47.12 37.46 24.60
N SER A 984 -47.37 37.09 25.86
CA SER A 984 -48.16 37.88 26.83
C SER A 984 -47.28 38.52 27.93
N GLY A 985 -46.06 38.03 28.12
CA GLY A 985 -45.20 38.30 29.26
C GLY A 985 -45.61 37.52 30.50
N LEU A 986 -44.69 37.32 31.42
CA LEU A 986 -44.99 36.75 32.74
C LEU A 986 -45.92 37.69 33.51
N GLY A 987 -47.01 37.14 34.04
CA GLY A 987 -47.95 37.87 34.89
C GLY A 987 -47.41 38.08 36.31
N GLN A 988 -47.92 39.10 37.00
CA GLN A 988 -47.68 39.26 38.44
C GLN A 988 -48.36 38.11 39.20
N ILE A 989 -47.68 37.41 40.11
CA ILE A 989 -48.28 36.28 40.85
C ILE A 989 -49.31 36.70 41.91
N ALA A 990 -49.35 37.98 42.28
CA ALA A 990 -50.15 38.49 43.39
C ALA A 990 -50.82 39.83 43.07
N GLY A 991 -51.97 40.09 43.71
CA GLY A 991 -52.83 41.24 43.42
C GLY A 991 -53.96 40.91 42.44
N SER A 992 -54.66 41.93 41.95
CA SER A 992 -55.84 41.77 41.07
C SER A 992 -55.51 41.24 39.67
N SER A 993 -54.24 41.36 39.26
CA SER A 993 -53.65 40.87 38.01
C SER A 993 -53.32 39.38 38.03
N ALA A 994 -53.41 38.70 39.18
CA ALA A 994 -52.80 37.38 39.39
C ALA A 994 -53.26 36.24 38.46
N GLY A 995 -54.38 36.39 37.75
CA GLY A 995 -54.84 35.44 36.74
C GLY A 995 -54.97 36.02 35.33
N ASP A 996 -54.50 37.24 35.06
CA ASP A 996 -54.84 37.98 33.82
C ASP A 996 -54.38 37.25 32.54
N ARG A 997 -53.22 36.59 32.56
CA ARG A 997 -52.71 35.76 31.45
C ARG A 997 -53.60 34.56 31.15
N TYR A 998 -54.02 33.84 32.20
CA TYR A 998 -54.94 32.71 32.09
C TYR A 998 -56.31 33.15 31.58
N TYR A 999 -56.83 34.28 32.10
CA TYR A 999 -58.11 34.82 31.67
C TYR A 999 -58.08 35.34 30.23
N LEU A 1000 -56.98 35.97 29.77
CA LEU A 1000 -56.82 36.35 28.37
C LEU A 1000 -56.76 35.12 27.46
N GLN A 1001 -55.90 34.13 27.79
CA GLN A 1001 -55.75 32.91 26.98
C GLN A 1001 -57.09 32.23 26.74
N TRP A 1002 -57.91 32.09 27.79
CA TRP A 1002 -59.21 31.42 27.73
C TRP A 1002 -60.41 32.34 27.52
N ARG A 1003 -60.19 33.64 27.28
CA ARG A 1003 -61.21 34.70 27.08
C ARG A 1003 -62.30 34.73 28.18
N LEU A 1004 -61.84 34.60 29.43
CA LEU A 1004 -62.64 34.65 30.66
C LEU A 1004 -62.67 36.07 31.24
N LYS A 1005 -63.64 36.35 32.13
CA LYS A 1005 -63.78 37.60 32.93
C LYS A 1005 -63.70 38.93 32.17
N GLY A 1006 -63.88 38.90 30.84
CA GLY A 1006 -63.84 40.08 29.97
C GLY A 1006 -62.47 40.37 29.32
N TYR A 1007 -61.42 39.61 29.65
CA TYR A 1007 -60.10 39.76 29.04
C TYR A 1007 -60.16 39.32 27.57
N GLY A 1008 -59.95 40.26 26.65
CA GLY A 1008 -60.12 40.09 25.20
C GLY A 1008 -58.86 40.37 24.39
N ALA A 1009 -58.01 41.30 24.84
CA ALA A 1009 -56.84 41.82 24.14
C ALA A 1009 -55.66 42.08 25.10
N ALA A 1010 -54.49 42.36 24.52
CA ALA A 1010 -53.28 42.72 25.28
C ALA A 1010 -53.40 44.03 26.09
N ASP A 1011 -54.35 44.92 25.75
CA ASP A 1011 -54.64 46.13 26.52
C ASP A 1011 -55.27 45.85 27.91
N ASP A 1012 -55.84 44.65 28.11
CA ASP A 1012 -56.48 44.26 29.38
C ASP A 1012 -55.47 43.78 30.44
N LEU A 1013 -54.22 43.53 30.05
CA LEU A 1013 -53.17 42.95 30.90
C LEU A 1013 -52.37 44.01 31.67
N VAL A 1014 -51.93 43.68 32.89
CA VAL A 1014 -50.87 44.43 33.58
C VAL A 1014 -49.50 44.01 33.02
N ASP A 1015 -48.56 44.96 32.91
CA ASP A 1015 -47.21 44.73 32.35
C ASP A 1015 -47.25 44.04 30.96
N SER A 1016 -48.14 44.53 30.10
CA SER A 1016 -48.50 43.89 28.83
C SER A 1016 -47.45 44.07 27.72
N PRO A 1017 -47.54 43.32 26.60
CA PRO A 1017 -46.66 43.47 25.44
C PRO A 1017 -46.69 44.85 24.78
N LEU A 1018 -47.71 45.66 25.04
CA LEU A 1018 -47.84 47.04 24.55
C LEU A 1018 -47.03 48.04 25.43
N SER A 1019 -46.46 47.57 26.54
CA SER A 1019 -45.70 48.34 27.52
C SER A 1019 -44.22 47.98 27.55
N ASN A 1020 -43.42 48.82 28.22
CA ASN A 1020 -42.03 48.49 28.57
C ASN A 1020 -41.93 47.63 29.86
N GLY A 1021 -43.04 47.42 30.59
CA GLY A 1021 -43.09 46.58 31.79
C GLY A 1021 -43.07 45.08 31.52
N PHE A 1022 -43.30 44.65 30.28
CA PHE A 1022 -43.28 43.25 29.83
C PHE A 1022 -42.05 42.49 30.34
N VAL A 1023 -42.33 41.47 31.15
CA VAL A 1023 -41.35 40.56 31.76
C VAL A 1023 -41.26 39.27 30.95
N MET A 1024 -40.04 38.81 30.67
CA MET A 1024 -39.73 37.47 30.18
C MET A 1024 -38.64 36.87 31.07
N ASP A 1025 -38.75 35.60 31.39
CA ASP A 1025 -37.81 34.82 32.18
C ASP A 1025 -38.08 33.33 31.93
N TYR A 1026 -37.14 32.44 32.27
CA TYR A 1026 -37.47 31.02 32.46
C TYR A 1026 -37.90 30.76 33.91
N SER A 1027 -38.52 29.61 34.19
CA SER A 1027 -38.98 29.30 35.54
C SER A 1027 -37.82 28.99 36.49
N ASP A 1028 -38.00 29.41 37.75
CA ASP A 1028 -37.10 29.15 38.88
C ASP A 1028 -37.47 27.89 39.68
N GLY A 1029 -38.50 27.16 39.27
CA GLY A 1029 -39.00 25.95 39.95
C GLY A 1029 -39.65 26.18 41.32
N THR A 1030 -40.06 27.41 41.66
CA THR A 1030 -40.73 27.70 42.94
C THR A 1030 -42.23 27.39 42.97
N GLY A 1031 -42.83 27.01 41.84
CA GLY A 1031 -44.20 26.54 41.73
C GLY A 1031 -44.39 25.11 42.25
N SER A 1032 -45.39 24.92 43.11
CA SER A 1032 -45.86 23.58 43.47
C SER A 1032 -46.80 23.02 42.39
N SER A 1033 -46.87 21.70 42.28
CA SER A 1033 -47.77 21.02 41.33
C SER A 1033 -49.25 21.34 41.60
N ILE A 1034 -50.05 21.33 40.53
CA ILE A 1034 -51.51 21.40 40.58
C ILE A 1034 -52.04 20.04 40.11
N ASP A 1035 -52.92 19.42 40.89
CA ASP A 1035 -53.69 18.24 40.47
C ASP A 1035 -55.04 18.70 39.92
N GLU A 1036 -55.30 18.46 38.64
CA GLU A 1036 -56.51 18.90 37.94
C GLU A 1036 -57.77 18.16 38.41
N ASN A 1037 -57.62 17.05 39.14
CA ASN A 1037 -58.72 16.39 39.82
C ASN A 1037 -59.22 17.20 41.04
N ALA A 1038 -58.38 18.10 41.58
CA ALA A 1038 -58.66 18.90 42.79
C ALA A 1038 -57.89 20.25 42.77
N VAL A 1039 -58.16 21.11 41.79
CA VAL A 1039 -57.45 22.38 41.57
C VAL A 1039 -57.61 23.32 42.76
N SER A 1040 -56.53 23.63 43.48
CA SER A 1040 -56.61 24.56 44.61
C SER A 1040 -56.61 26.02 44.15
N GLU A 1041 -57.77 26.53 43.72
CA GLU A 1041 -57.99 27.94 43.31
C GLU A 1041 -57.51 28.94 44.38
N SER A 1042 -57.62 28.57 45.66
CA SER A 1042 -57.14 29.37 46.79
C SER A 1042 -55.61 29.57 46.81
N ALA A 1043 -54.85 28.72 46.13
CA ALA A 1043 -53.40 28.81 45.98
C ALA A 1043 -52.95 29.54 44.69
N GLY A 1044 -53.90 29.93 43.82
CA GLY A 1044 -53.60 30.63 42.57
C GLY A 1044 -52.67 29.82 41.65
N MET A 1045 -51.54 30.41 41.26
CA MET A 1045 -50.47 29.76 40.49
C MET A 1045 -49.64 28.74 41.30
N CYS A 1046 -50.07 28.35 42.51
CA CYS A 1046 -49.33 27.46 43.42
C CYS A 1046 -47.89 27.91 43.74
N ARG A 1047 -47.63 29.23 43.74
CA ARG A 1047 -46.33 29.86 44.01
C ARG A 1047 -46.34 30.63 45.35
N PRO A 1048 -45.20 30.78 46.05
CA PRO A 1048 -45.13 31.49 47.33
C PRO A 1048 -45.70 32.92 47.24
N GLY A 1049 -46.76 33.21 48.00
CA GLY A 1049 -47.41 34.51 48.02
C GLY A 1049 -48.40 34.77 46.88
N ALA A 1050 -48.71 33.77 46.04
CA ALA A 1050 -49.68 33.91 44.96
C ALA A 1050 -51.09 34.29 45.47
N THR A 1051 -51.82 35.08 44.69
CA THR A 1051 -53.23 35.40 44.95
C THR A 1051 -54.16 34.39 44.29
N SER A 1052 -55.27 34.07 44.95
CA SER A 1052 -56.23 33.05 44.50
C SER A 1052 -56.86 33.36 43.13
N ILE A 1053 -57.00 32.34 42.29
CA ILE A 1053 -57.53 32.44 40.93
C ILE A 1053 -58.72 31.49 40.81
N ASP A 1054 -59.91 32.03 40.54
CA ASP A 1054 -61.10 31.24 40.17
C ASP A 1054 -60.97 30.89 38.67
N TYR A 1055 -60.56 29.64 38.41
CA TYR A 1055 -60.06 29.14 37.14
C TYR A 1055 -61.18 28.61 36.25
N ASP A 1056 -62.23 28.03 36.83
CA ASP A 1056 -63.39 27.53 36.09
C ASP A 1056 -64.40 28.65 35.72
N ASN A 1057 -64.19 29.86 36.26
CA ASN A 1057 -65.01 31.05 36.06
C ASN A 1057 -66.45 30.92 36.63
N ASN A 1058 -66.64 30.13 37.68
CA ASN A 1058 -67.91 30.01 38.40
C ASN A 1058 -68.21 31.22 39.32
N GLY A 1059 -67.17 32.01 39.67
CA GLY A 1059 -67.28 33.21 40.52
C GLY A 1059 -67.03 32.99 42.03
N PHE A 1060 -66.62 31.78 42.44
CA PHE A 1060 -66.27 31.41 43.80
C PHE A 1060 -64.91 30.69 43.84
N ILE A 1061 -64.03 31.08 44.77
CA ILE A 1061 -62.77 30.36 45.03
C ILE A 1061 -63.07 29.07 45.79
N ASN A 1062 -62.81 27.92 45.17
CA ASN A 1062 -63.10 26.61 45.73
C ASN A 1062 -62.01 25.55 45.38
N THR A 1063 -62.40 24.31 45.05
CA THR A 1063 -61.48 23.24 44.66
C THR A 1063 -62.14 22.30 43.63
N PRO A 1064 -62.30 22.74 42.37
CA PRO A 1064 -62.97 21.97 41.33
C PRO A 1064 -62.08 20.87 40.74
N THR A 1065 -62.72 19.86 40.14
CA THR A 1065 -62.09 19.03 39.11
C THR A 1065 -62.17 19.80 37.80
N PHE A 1066 -61.05 20.33 37.31
CA PHE A 1066 -61.01 21.23 36.16
C PHE A 1066 -59.70 21.11 35.38
N ASP A 1067 -59.83 20.87 34.08
CA ASP A 1067 -58.76 20.85 33.07
C ASP A 1067 -58.31 22.30 32.77
N LEU A 1068 -57.08 22.64 33.17
CA LEU A 1068 -56.52 23.99 33.13
C LEU A 1068 -55.78 24.29 31.82
N ASN A 1069 -55.15 23.28 31.23
CA ASN A 1069 -54.37 23.41 29.99
C ASN A 1069 -55.24 23.23 28.71
N ARG A 1070 -56.42 22.62 28.86
CA ARG A 1070 -57.46 22.29 27.86
C ARG A 1070 -57.07 21.26 26.82
N ASP A 1071 -56.20 20.32 27.18
CA ASP A 1071 -55.86 19.15 26.34
C ASP A 1071 -56.89 17.99 26.42
N ASN A 1072 -57.87 18.07 27.34
CA ASN A 1072 -58.91 17.07 27.65
C ASN A 1072 -58.43 15.86 28.49
N VAL A 1073 -57.25 15.96 29.11
CA VAL A 1073 -56.75 15.08 30.16
C VAL A 1073 -57.00 15.75 31.53
N PHE A 1074 -56.86 15.00 32.62
CA PHE A 1074 -56.79 15.54 33.98
C PHE A 1074 -55.51 14.98 34.62
N GLU A 1075 -54.46 15.80 34.69
CA GLU A 1075 -53.14 15.38 35.15
C GLU A 1075 -52.58 16.24 36.31
N VAL A 1076 -51.27 16.15 36.55
CA VAL A 1076 -50.57 16.82 37.65
C VAL A 1076 -49.56 17.81 37.08
N LEU A 1077 -50.07 18.96 36.63
CA LEU A 1077 -49.29 20.06 36.07
C LEU A 1077 -48.23 20.51 37.08
N SER A 1078 -46.95 20.31 36.76
CA SER A 1078 -45.82 20.55 37.68
C SER A 1078 -44.85 21.59 37.12
N ASP A 1079 -44.35 22.49 37.98
CA ASP A 1079 -43.29 23.45 37.60
C ASP A 1079 -41.96 22.72 37.29
N HIS A 1080 -41.06 23.40 36.59
CA HIS A 1080 -39.70 22.94 36.32
C HIS A 1080 -38.72 24.05 36.63
N ASN A 1081 -37.53 23.73 37.15
CA ASN A 1081 -36.49 24.72 37.40
C ASN A 1081 -35.60 24.84 36.16
N ASP A 1082 -36.11 25.51 35.13
CA ASP A 1082 -35.44 25.71 33.85
C ASP A 1082 -34.01 26.22 34.05
N TRP A 1083 -33.82 27.26 34.88
CA TRP A 1083 -32.50 27.86 35.14
C TRP A 1083 -31.49 26.93 35.83
N ALA A 1084 -31.94 25.85 36.46
CA ALA A 1084 -31.08 24.82 37.04
C ALA A 1084 -30.88 23.60 36.14
N ASN A 1085 -31.53 23.54 34.97
CA ASN A 1085 -31.52 22.41 34.04
C ASN A 1085 -31.18 22.78 32.59
N ILE A 1086 -31.04 24.07 32.25
CA ILE A 1086 -30.46 24.49 30.96
C ILE A 1086 -29.04 23.96 30.77
N LEU A 1087 -28.72 23.58 29.54
CA LEU A 1087 -27.44 23.00 29.13
C LEU A 1087 -26.81 23.91 28.09
N LEU A 1088 -25.66 24.51 28.43
CA LEU A 1088 -24.98 25.48 27.56
C LEU A 1088 -24.14 24.81 26.45
N PRO A 1089 -23.37 23.73 26.70
CA PRO A 1089 -22.65 23.05 25.63
C PRO A 1089 -23.64 22.30 24.72
N PHE A 1090 -23.76 22.76 23.47
CA PHE A 1090 -24.53 22.07 22.41
C PHE A 1090 -23.72 20.98 21.67
N SER A 1091 -22.41 20.95 21.90
CA SER A 1091 -21.44 20.13 21.15
C SER A 1091 -21.38 18.68 21.63
N LEU A 1092 -22.40 17.89 21.25
CA LEU A 1092 -22.64 16.50 21.70
C LEU A 1092 -21.39 15.60 21.74
N SER A 1093 -21.38 14.60 22.63
CA SER A 1093 -20.34 13.54 22.65
C SER A 1093 -20.11 12.81 21.32
N HIS A 1094 -21.17 12.68 20.51
CA HIS A 1094 -21.16 12.09 19.16
C HIS A 1094 -21.04 13.15 18.05
N SER A 1095 -20.80 14.41 18.38
CA SER A 1095 -20.59 15.48 17.40
C SER A 1095 -19.20 15.38 16.76
N VAL A 1096 -19.13 15.88 15.53
CA VAL A 1096 -17.89 16.15 14.76
C VAL A 1096 -17.05 17.27 15.36
N VAL A 1097 -17.66 18.08 16.23
CA VAL A 1097 -17.07 19.20 16.97
C VAL A 1097 -17.61 19.05 18.38
N LYS A 1098 -16.76 18.66 19.33
CA LYS A 1098 -17.16 18.22 20.67
C LYS A 1098 -16.35 18.97 21.72
N ASN A 1099 -17.06 19.73 22.55
CA ASN A 1099 -16.54 20.38 23.74
C ASN A 1099 -17.45 19.97 24.92
N VAL A 1100 -17.07 18.91 25.62
CA VAL A 1100 -17.70 18.40 26.87
C VAL A 1100 -19.08 17.71 26.73
N SER A 1101 -19.26 16.67 27.58
CA SER A 1101 -20.48 15.90 27.93
C SER A 1101 -21.31 15.14 26.86
N PRO A 1102 -21.95 14.00 27.26
CA PRO A 1102 -22.92 13.28 26.44
C PRO A 1102 -24.38 13.70 26.72
N HIS A 1103 -25.20 13.69 25.67
CA HIS A 1103 -26.65 13.86 25.74
C HIS A 1103 -27.35 12.66 25.06
N ASP A 1104 -28.58 12.35 25.47
CA ASP A 1104 -29.32 11.13 25.08
C ASP A 1104 -29.95 11.16 23.66
N THR A 1105 -29.53 12.08 22.78
CA THR A 1105 -30.04 12.15 21.41
C THR A 1105 -29.58 10.95 20.57
N PRO A 1106 -30.47 10.22 19.87
CA PRO A 1106 -30.08 9.08 19.05
C PRO A 1106 -29.22 9.55 17.86
N PRO A 1107 -28.12 8.87 17.53
CA PRO A 1107 -27.12 9.39 16.61
C PRO A 1107 -27.64 9.47 15.18
N SER A 1108 -27.96 10.69 14.75
CA SER A 1108 -28.15 11.05 13.35
C SER A 1108 -26.80 11.24 12.64
N PRO A 1109 -26.72 11.13 11.30
CA PRO A 1109 -25.49 11.41 10.57
C PRO A 1109 -25.08 12.90 10.63
N MET A 1110 -24.27 13.26 11.63
CA MET A 1110 -23.70 14.60 11.81
C MET A 1110 -22.39 14.79 11.05
N SER A 1111 -22.21 15.94 10.42
CA SER A 1111 -20.98 16.42 9.76
C SER A 1111 -20.76 17.89 10.07
N ILE A 1112 -19.58 18.45 9.79
CA ILE A 1112 -19.22 19.77 10.35
C ILE A 1112 -20.09 20.94 9.85
N VAL A 1113 -20.59 20.85 8.61
CA VAL A 1113 -21.58 21.80 8.07
C VAL A 1113 -23.04 21.35 8.28
N GLN A 1114 -23.26 20.23 8.95
CA GLN A 1114 -24.58 19.63 9.16
C GLN A 1114 -24.62 18.84 10.49
N ASP A 1115 -24.75 19.60 11.56
CA ASP A 1115 -24.78 19.25 12.97
C ASP A 1115 -26.21 18.98 13.50
N GLN A 1116 -27.20 19.00 12.61
CA GLN A 1116 -28.63 19.11 12.92
C GLN A 1116 -29.21 18.11 13.94
N GLN A 1117 -30.17 18.60 14.73
CA GLN A 1117 -30.87 17.91 15.81
C GLN A 1117 -32.40 17.83 15.60
N PRO A 1118 -33.14 17.11 16.47
CA PRO A 1118 -34.60 17.07 16.42
C PRO A 1118 -35.23 18.42 16.80
N VAL A 1119 -35.79 19.10 15.80
CA VAL A 1119 -36.52 20.38 15.92
C VAL A 1119 -37.69 20.29 16.93
N ALA A 1120 -38.01 21.39 17.61
CA ALA A 1120 -39.19 21.53 18.48
C ALA A 1120 -40.53 21.46 17.69
N ASP A 1121 -41.59 21.01 18.36
CA ASP A 1121 -42.90 20.77 17.77
C ASP A 1121 -43.82 22.00 18.00
N GLU A 1122 -43.60 23.06 17.22
CA GLU A 1122 -44.20 24.39 17.44
C GLU A 1122 -45.65 24.58 16.91
N GLU A 1123 -46.44 25.43 17.58
CA GLU A 1123 -47.79 25.85 17.15
C GLU A 1123 -47.87 27.34 16.74
N PRO A 1124 -48.79 27.71 15.82
CA PRO A 1124 -49.06 29.12 15.53
C PRO A 1124 -49.80 29.80 16.70
N PRO A 1125 -49.47 31.07 17.05
CA PRO A 1125 -50.20 31.82 18.07
C PRO A 1125 -51.70 31.94 17.76
N SER A 1126 -52.52 32.11 18.81
CA SER A 1126 -53.98 32.04 18.71
C SER A 1126 -54.55 32.85 17.52
N PRO A 1127 -55.52 32.31 16.75
CA PRO A 1127 -56.05 33.00 15.57
C PRO A 1127 -56.59 34.41 15.84
N ALA A 1128 -57.08 34.66 17.07
CA ALA A 1128 -57.52 35.98 17.50
C ALA A 1128 -56.36 37.01 17.62
N LEU A 1129 -55.17 36.59 18.06
CA LEU A 1129 -53.98 37.44 18.07
C LEU A 1129 -53.50 37.73 16.65
N ILE A 1130 -53.44 36.69 15.80
CA ILE A 1130 -53.07 36.85 14.38
C ILE A 1130 -54.05 37.80 13.68
N GLU A 1131 -55.36 37.69 13.93
CA GLU A 1131 -56.34 38.63 13.37
C GLU A 1131 -56.18 40.05 13.95
N GLN A 1132 -55.92 40.21 15.26
CA GLN A 1132 -55.66 41.51 15.88
C GLN A 1132 -54.47 42.23 15.23
N LEU A 1133 -53.37 41.53 15.03
CA LEU A 1133 -52.18 42.03 14.34
C LEU A 1133 -52.48 42.37 12.87
N GLN A 1134 -53.22 41.51 12.16
CA GLN A 1134 -53.59 41.74 10.76
C GLN A 1134 -54.55 42.92 10.56
N ARG A 1135 -55.33 43.31 11.59
CA ARG A 1135 -56.25 44.46 11.56
C ARG A 1135 -55.57 45.82 11.78
N LEU A 1136 -54.30 45.86 12.16
CA LEU A 1136 -53.53 47.12 12.20
C LEU A 1136 -53.38 47.70 10.77
N PRO A 1137 -53.54 49.02 10.59
CA PRO A 1137 -53.31 49.67 9.30
C PRO A 1137 -51.82 49.62 8.89
N LEU A 1138 -51.59 49.58 7.58
CA LEU A 1138 -50.29 49.80 6.93
C LEU A 1138 -50.01 51.29 6.73
#